data_AF-A0A1I2PZK8-F1
#
_entry.id   AF-A0A1I2PZK8-F1
#
_cell.length_a   1.000
_cell.length_b   1.000
_cell.length_c   1.000
_cell.angle_alpha   90.00
_cell.angle_beta   90.00
_cell.angle_gamma   90.00
#
_symmetry.space_group_name_H-M   'P 1'
#
loop_
_entity.id
_entity.type
_entity.pdbx_description
1 polymer ?
#
loop_
_entity_poly.entity_id
_entity_poly.type
_entity_poly.pdbx_seq_one_letter_code
_entity_poly.pdbx_strand_id
1 'polypeptide(L)'
;MEKERKIITTCLKDEPAFCTTVCPFYLDVRDFMGKMQRGGFNAAFRLYHNAVGFPGIVSQLCNEPCKNVCLRREKGGAVSMRLLEKASMDYANRINPNCYNMPLKNKKIAIIGAGISGLACALRLSAKKYQVTVFEKTDRLGGHLWNILPSEVFLSDIHRQFMYEEYKLCLNTEITNLDKLEFDAIYVATGAGGTDFNLKRDESGAFASIKPGVFLGGSLMGRNSTQAIADGLHVVNAIERYIKTEGMNAPEENHSTRLHLHSDRLAYLQPVLPSNGNSYTREEALQEANRCVKCTCDECIKQCDLMRIYRKYPKIIADQVEATINPGTLAGNGTIATRFISTCNHCGLCKEVCPQGIDVGDFLLQSHRAMRQKGAMPWAFHDFWLRDMEYANGEAAGLCRLPEVCKKSRYVFFPGCQLGASDTRYVTESYRFLRAHYPDTALILGCCGAPADWAGDEPLHGKVMTKRREEWISLGKPTAVFACPACKQMFQKYLPEIESVFLYDLILKWGSTPSKDAAGEIVSVFDPCSSRDEPKLQQAVRELLKQAGFSLQPLAYEGKYARCCSWGGQVSVAGPSFAREVVKARIAENQNPYIAYCVNCRDIFSAAGKHCYHILDVLFNLNGLRRTPPTFTERRNNRSILKRKLLEEFWNEKDVKEPMAHKIKLYISPELKQKLHDEMILETEVQTVVEYCESSGKKIVNMDNSSFTGHLVIGYMTYWVEYREAEGGFLLLNAYSHRMTIEEA
;
A
#
# COMPACT_ATOMS: atom_id res chain seq x y z
N MET A 1 -0.94 4.93 17.91
CA MET A 1 -0.44 3.81 17.09
C MET A 1 -1.22 2.52 17.29
N GLU A 2 -1.57 2.14 18.53
CA GLU A 2 -2.29 0.88 18.81
C GLU A 2 -3.66 0.77 18.11
N LYS A 3 -4.40 1.89 18.04
CA LYS A 3 -5.66 1.99 17.27
C LYS A 3 -5.47 1.64 15.78
N GLU A 4 -4.42 2.18 15.17
CA GLU A 4 -4.12 1.96 13.76
C GLU A 4 -3.59 0.55 13.50
N ARG A 5 -2.78 0.00 14.42
CA ARG A 5 -2.36 -1.40 14.39
C ARG A 5 -3.56 -2.35 14.48
N LYS A 6 -4.54 -2.03 15.34
CA LYS A 6 -5.80 -2.76 15.45
C LYS A 6 -6.66 -2.64 14.19
N ILE A 7 -6.56 -1.56 13.44
CA ILE A 7 -7.21 -1.44 12.12
C ILE A 7 -6.48 -2.32 11.10
N ILE A 8 -5.15 -2.39 11.13
CA ILE A 8 -4.36 -3.23 10.21
C ILE A 8 -4.63 -4.73 10.40
N THR A 9 -4.98 -5.20 11.61
CA THR A 9 -5.37 -6.61 11.81
C THR A 9 -6.63 -6.99 11.03
N THR A 10 -7.49 -6.02 10.69
CA THR A 10 -8.69 -6.27 9.85
C THR A 10 -8.35 -6.51 8.38
N CYS A 11 -7.08 -6.29 7.96
CA CYS A 11 -6.62 -6.43 6.59
C CYS A 11 -6.96 -7.81 5.99
N LEU A 12 -7.59 -7.77 4.81
CA LEU A 12 -8.14 -8.94 4.11
C LEU A 12 -7.11 -9.72 3.28
N LYS A 13 -5.81 -9.36 3.34
CA LYS A 13 -4.79 -9.93 2.45
C LYS A 13 -4.66 -11.45 2.58
N ASP A 14 -4.74 -11.94 3.81
CA ASP A 14 -4.53 -13.35 4.17
C ASP A 14 -5.84 -14.14 4.24
N GLU A 15 -6.98 -13.48 4.03
CA GLU A 15 -8.29 -14.15 3.98
C GLU A 15 -8.28 -15.24 2.90
N PRO A 16 -8.86 -16.42 3.15
CA PRO A 16 -8.90 -17.52 2.20
C PRO A 16 -9.66 -17.14 0.93
N ALA A 17 -9.26 -17.72 -0.21
CA ALA A 17 -9.99 -17.54 -1.46
C ALA A 17 -11.34 -18.27 -1.41
N PHE A 18 -12.35 -17.77 -2.14
CA PHE A 18 -13.70 -18.35 -2.15
C PHE A 18 -13.72 -19.86 -2.47
N CYS A 19 -12.85 -20.33 -3.36
CA CYS A 19 -12.76 -21.75 -3.70
C CYS A 19 -12.16 -22.61 -2.56
N THR A 20 -11.23 -22.04 -1.77
CA THR A 20 -10.68 -22.68 -0.57
C THR A 20 -11.75 -22.81 0.51
N THR A 21 -12.59 -21.79 0.71
CA THR A 21 -13.63 -21.77 1.76
C THR A 21 -14.72 -22.81 1.55
N VAL A 22 -15.01 -23.19 0.30
CA VAL A 22 -16.02 -24.22 -0.02
C VAL A 22 -15.42 -25.60 -0.27
N CYS A 23 -14.09 -25.73 -0.25
CA CYS A 23 -13.42 -27.00 -0.40
C CYS A 23 -13.54 -27.81 0.90
N PRO A 24 -14.10 -29.03 0.89
CA PRO A 24 -14.18 -29.85 2.11
C PRO A 24 -12.83 -30.09 2.78
N PHE A 25 -11.74 -30.10 1.99
CA PHE A 25 -10.36 -30.33 2.46
C PHE A 25 -9.58 -29.04 2.75
N TYR A 26 -10.22 -27.88 2.59
CA TYR A 26 -9.61 -26.57 2.75
C TYR A 26 -8.30 -26.39 1.96
N LEU A 27 -8.24 -26.92 0.74
CA LEU A 27 -7.08 -26.82 -0.15
C LEU A 27 -6.72 -25.34 -0.39
N ASP A 28 -5.44 -24.97 -0.19
CA ASP A 28 -4.95 -23.65 -0.60
C ASP A 28 -4.87 -23.58 -2.13
N VAL A 29 -6.00 -23.21 -2.74
CA VAL A 29 -6.14 -23.11 -4.19
C VAL A 29 -5.22 -22.03 -4.76
N ARG A 30 -4.90 -20.98 -4.01
CA ARG A 30 -4.01 -19.90 -4.50
C ARG A 30 -2.60 -20.42 -4.68
N ASP A 31 -2.09 -21.13 -3.67
CA ASP A 31 -0.77 -21.72 -3.74
C ASP A 31 -0.72 -22.87 -4.77
N PHE A 32 -1.77 -23.71 -4.82
CA PHE A 32 -1.92 -24.74 -5.85
C PHE A 32 -1.85 -24.14 -7.26
N MET A 33 -2.63 -23.10 -7.54
CA MET A 33 -2.65 -22.39 -8.82
C MET A 33 -1.31 -21.74 -9.13
N GLY A 34 -0.66 -21.13 -8.15
CA GLY A 34 0.68 -20.56 -8.32
C GLY A 34 1.72 -21.60 -8.76
N LYS A 35 1.62 -22.83 -8.25
CA LYS A 35 2.49 -23.95 -8.67
C LYS A 35 2.13 -24.45 -10.07
N MET A 36 0.84 -24.61 -10.39
CA MET A 36 0.37 -25.04 -11.71
C MET A 36 0.76 -24.04 -12.81
N GLN A 37 0.59 -22.73 -12.57
CA GLN A 37 0.96 -21.65 -13.50
C GLN A 37 2.45 -21.65 -13.88
N ARG A 38 3.32 -22.19 -13.02
CA ARG A 38 4.77 -22.35 -13.27
C ARG A 38 5.16 -23.73 -13.81
N GLY A 39 4.20 -24.59 -14.12
CA GLY A 39 4.44 -25.99 -14.53
C GLY A 39 4.98 -26.89 -13.42
N GLY A 40 4.85 -26.50 -12.16
CA GLY A 40 5.34 -27.23 -10.99
C GLY A 40 4.42 -28.37 -10.55
N PHE A 41 4.08 -29.31 -11.44
CA PHE A 41 3.11 -30.39 -11.18
C PHE A 41 3.44 -31.24 -9.94
N ASN A 42 4.71 -31.58 -9.72
CA ASN A 42 5.12 -32.32 -8.52
C ASN A 42 4.80 -31.58 -7.21
N ALA A 43 5.05 -30.26 -7.19
CA ALA A 43 4.78 -29.43 -6.02
C ALA A 43 3.27 -29.19 -5.85
N ALA A 44 2.54 -29.02 -6.95
CA ALA A 44 1.09 -28.85 -6.94
C ALA A 44 0.40 -30.11 -6.40
N PHE A 45 0.82 -31.28 -6.89
CA PHE A 45 0.34 -32.56 -6.36
C PHE A 45 0.66 -32.70 -4.88
N ARG A 46 1.88 -32.36 -4.41
CA ARG A 46 2.20 -32.49 -2.98
C ARG A 46 1.23 -31.71 -2.11
N LEU A 47 0.90 -30.49 -2.52
CA LEU A 47 -0.08 -29.66 -1.81
C LEU A 47 -1.48 -30.30 -1.83
N TYR A 48 -1.93 -30.76 -3.00
CA TYR A 48 -3.21 -31.46 -3.15
C TYR A 48 -3.27 -32.74 -2.29
N HIS A 49 -2.27 -33.61 -2.41
CA HIS A 49 -2.14 -34.85 -1.65
C HIS A 49 -2.21 -34.63 -0.14
N ASN A 50 -1.46 -33.66 0.38
CA ASN A 50 -1.43 -33.39 1.82
C ASN A 50 -2.78 -32.89 2.36
N ALA A 51 -3.58 -32.24 1.51
CA ALA A 51 -4.92 -31.78 1.85
C ALA A 51 -5.94 -32.92 1.82
N VAL A 52 -5.94 -33.74 0.76
CA VAL A 52 -7.07 -34.65 0.48
C VAL A 52 -6.88 -36.09 0.96
N GLY A 53 -5.66 -36.48 1.35
CA GLY A 53 -5.36 -37.82 1.86
C GLY A 53 -5.33 -38.90 0.77
N PHE A 54 -6.42 -39.06 -0.01
CA PHE A 54 -6.57 -40.03 -1.10
C PHE A 54 -6.75 -39.31 -2.45
N PRO A 55 -5.64 -38.87 -3.10
CA PRO A 55 -5.69 -38.03 -4.30
C PRO A 55 -6.45 -38.67 -5.46
N GLY A 56 -6.25 -39.97 -5.68
CA GLY A 56 -6.87 -40.74 -6.75
C GLY A 56 -8.38 -40.84 -6.57
N ILE A 57 -8.82 -41.21 -5.36
CA ILE A 57 -10.25 -41.30 -5.02
C ILE A 57 -10.92 -39.92 -5.12
N VAL A 58 -10.32 -38.89 -4.51
CA VAL A 58 -10.91 -37.55 -4.46
C VAL A 58 -11.02 -36.93 -5.85
N SER A 59 -10.06 -37.18 -6.76
CA SER A 59 -10.10 -36.66 -8.13
C SER A 59 -11.30 -37.16 -8.94
N GLN A 60 -11.84 -38.33 -8.58
CA GLN A 60 -12.99 -38.96 -9.23
C GLN A 60 -14.31 -38.56 -8.57
N LEU A 61 -14.32 -38.31 -7.25
CA LEU A 61 -15.53 -38.03 -6.47
C LEU A 61 -15.82 -36.54 -6.27
N CYS A 62 -14.90 -35.64 -6.62
CA CYS A 62 -15.06 -34.21 -6.40
C CYS A 62 -16.23 -33.63 -7.22
N ASN A 63 -17.23 -33.08 -6.51
CA ASN A 63 -18.40 -32.41 -7.10
C ASN A 63 -18.13 -30.94 -7.51
N GLU A 64 -16.87 -30.49 -7.47
CA GLU A 64 -16.44 -29.14 -7.85
C GLU A 64 -17.23 -27.97 -7.22
N PRO A 65 -17.47 -27.93 -5.89
CA PRO A 65 -18.20 -26.82 -5.25
C PRO A 65 -17.54 -25.45 -5.50
N CYS A 66 -16.23 -25.44 -5.74
CA CYS A 66 -15.44 -24.28 -6.11
C CYS A 66 -15.92 -23.59 -7.40
N LYS A 67 -16.58 -24.29 -8.33
CA LYS A 67 -17.14 -23.69 -9.56
C LYS A 67 -18.25 -22.69 -9.25
N ASN A 68 -19.04 -22.95 -8.20
CA ASN A 68 -20.19 -22.12 -7.84
C ASN A 68 -19.79 -20.73 -7.31
N VAL A 69 -18.60 -20.64 -6.72
CA VAL A 69 -18.05 -19.43 -6.09
C VAL A 69 -16.88 -18.82 -6.87
N CYS A 70 -16.56 -19.36 -8.04
CA CYS A 70 -15.48 -18.84 -8.88
C CYS A 70 -15.89 -17.53 -9.54
N LEU A 71 -15.12 -16.44 -9.32
CA LEU A 71 -15.39 -15.12 -9.94
C LEU A 71 -15.45 -15.16 -11.48
N ARG A 72 -14.83 -16.16 -12.11
CA ARG A 72 -14.84 -16.32 -13.57
C ARG A 72 -16.11 -16.94 -14.12
N ARG A 73 -16.99 -17.50 -13.27
CA ARG A 73 -18.24 -18.12 -13.71
C ARG A 73 -19.02 -17.22 -14.67
N GLU A 74 -19.08 -15.92 -14.37
CA GLU A 74 -19.77 -14.89 -15.16
C GLU A 74 -18.92 -14.29 -16.30
N LYS A 75 -17.62 -14.62 -16.37
CA LYS A 75 -16.64 -14.01 -17.28
C LYS A 75 -15.93 -15.08 -18.12
N GLY A 76 -16.73 -15.94 -18.75
CA GLY A 76 -16.27 -17.01 -19.63
C GLY A 76 -16.11 -18.37 -18.96
N GLY A 77 -16.73 -18.60 -17.80
CA GLY A 77 -16.81 -19.93 -17.15
C GLY A 77 -15.78 -20.14 -16.04
N ALA A 78 -16.16 -20.92 -15.04
CA ALA A 78 -15.31 -21.21 -13.88
C ALA A 78 -14.03 -21.96 -14.26
N VAL A 79 -12.99 -21.82 -13.45
CA VAL A 79 -11.76 -22.63 -13.57
C VAL A 79 -12.06 -24.06 -13.15
N SER A 80 -11.68 -25.06 -13.94
CA SER A 80 -11.88 -26.46 -13.57
C SER A 80 -10.78 -26.97 -12.64
N MET A 81 -11.04 -26.88 -11.33
CA MET A 81 -10.15 -27.41 -10.30
C MET A 81 -9.92 -28.91 -10.45
N ARG A 82 -10.98 -29.70 -10.69
CA ARG A 82 -10.88 -31.16 -10.73
C ARG A 82 -9.96 -31.65 -11.84
N LEU A 83 -10.05 -31.05 -13.03
CA LEU A 83 -9.17 -31.39 -14.15
C LEU A 83 -7.72 -30.95 -13.90
N LEU A 84 -7.50 -29.82 -13.21
CA LEU A 84 -6.16 -29.36 -12.83
C LEU A 84 -5.54 -30.22 -11.72
N GLU A 85 -6.32 -30.61 -10.72
CA GLU A 85 -5.93 -31.56 -9.67
C GLU A 85 -5.52 -32.89 -10.31
N LYS A 86 -6.36 -33.42 -11.22
CA LYS A 86 -6.04 -34.61 -12.01
C LYS A 86 -4.75 -34.45 -12.82
N ALA A 87 -4.59 -33.35 -13.55
CA ALA A 87 -3.36 -33.08 -14.31
C ALA A 87 -2.11 -33.02 -13.39
N SER A 88 -2.25 -32.48 -12.17
CA SER A 88 -1.16 -32.49 -11.19
C SER A 88 -0.73 -33.91 -10.81
N MET A 89 -1.67 -34.87 -10.77
CA MET A 89 -1.37 -36.28 -10.53
C MET A 89 -0.77 -36.96 -11.75
N ASP A 90 -1.40 -36.78 -12.92
CA ASP A 90 -1.02 -37.44 -14.17
C ASP A 90 0.41 -37.06 -14.59
N TYR A 91 0.87 -35.84 -14.25
CA TYR A 91 2.19 -35.32 -14.60
C TYR A 91 3.21 -35.26 -13.45
N ALA A 92 2.82 -35.69 -12.25
CA ALA A 92 3.75 -35.82 -11.15
C ALA A 92 4.55 -37.12 -11.26
N ASN A 93 5.87 -37.02 -11.08
CA ASN A 93 6.77 -38.18 -11.08
C ASN A 93 7.02 -38.73 -9.68
N ARG A 94 6.66 -37.99 -8.63
CA ARG A 94 6.94 -38.35 -7.22
C ARG A 94 5.68 -38.65 -6.43
N ILE A 95 4.78 -39.52 -6.90
CA ILE A 95 3.41 -39.67 -6.34
C ILE A 95 3.30 -40.38 -4.99
N ASN A 96 4.36 -40.97 -4.47
CA ASN A 96 4.34 -41.66 -3.18
C ASN A 96 4.20 -40.67 -2.00
N PRO A 97 3.55 -41.08 -0.89
CA PRO A 97 3.47 -40.27 0.32
C PRO A 97 4.84 -40.03 0.96
N ASN A 98 4.94 -38.99 1.79
CA ASN A 98 6.16 -38.75 2.56
C ASN A 98 6.27 -39.79 3.69
N CYS A 99 7.46 -40.36 3.86
CA CYS A 99 7.78 -41.18 5.02
C CYS A 99 8.47 -40.30 6.07
N TYR A 100 7.89 -40.22 7.28
CA TYR A 100 8.48 -39.53 8.41
C TYR A 100 8.92 -40.54 9.46
N ASN A 101 10.19 -40.48 9.86
CA ASN A 101 10.70 -41.29 10.95
C ASN A 101 10.36 -40.62 12.30
N MET A 102 9.21 -40.97 12.86
CA MET A 102 8.73 -40.49 14.17
C MET A 102 8.53 -41.68 15.11
N PRO A 103 8.75 -41.54 16.43
CA PRO A 103 8.53 -42.61 17.39
C PRO A 103 7.04 -42.93 17.53
N LEU A 104 6.72 -44.19 17.81
CA LEU A 104 5.37 -44.64 18.12
C LEU A 104 4.85 -43.95 19.38
N LYS A 105 3.57 -43.56 19.36
CA LYS A 105 2.85 -43.05 20.52
C LYS A 105 2.24 -44.21 21.30
N ASN A 106 2.17 -44.06 22.63
CA ASN A 106 1.61 -45.06 23.55
C ASN A 106 0.07 -44.98 23.70
N LYS A 107 -0.62 -44.48 22.66
CA LYS A 107 -2.06 -44.23 22.68
C LYS A 107 -2.75 -45.07 21.60
N LYS A 108 -3.80 -45.78 21.98
CA LYS A 108 -4.57 -46.70 21.16
C LYS A 108 -5.87 -46.04 20.71
N ILE A 109 -6.13 -46.05 19.40
CA ILE A 109 -7.33 -45.44 18.82
C ILE A 109 -8.10 -46.49 18.03
N ALA A 110 -9.39 -46.63 18.31
CA ALA A 110 -10.29 -47.49 17.56
C ALA A 110 -11.06 -46.69 16.51
N ILE A 111 -11.22 -47.27 15.32
CA ILE A 111 -12.03 -46.72 14.24
C ILE A 111 -13.07 -47.78 13.87
N ILE A 112 -14.34 -47.41 13.91
CA ILE A 112 -15.47 -48.31 13.64
C ILE A 112 -15.97 -48.03 12.22
N GLY A 113 -15.64 -48.91 11.29
CA GLY A 113 -15.91 -48.83 9.86
C GLY A 113 -14.64 -48.60 9.03
N ALA A 114 -14.36 -49.49 8.09
CA ALA A 114 -13.28 -49.36 7.09
C ALA A 114 -13.76 -48.75 5.77
N GLY A 115 -14.80 -47.90 5.83
CA GLY A 115 -15.20 -47.03 4.72
C GLY A 115 -14.26 -45.82 4.58
N ILE A 116 -14.51 -44.98 3.57
CA ILE A 116 -13.66 -43.82 3.25
C ILE A 116 -13.35 -42.89 4.42
N SER A 117 -14.33 -42.61 5.28
CA SER A 117 -14.18 -41.72 6.44
C SER A 117 -13.26 -42.35 7.49
N GLY A 118 -13.48 -43.62 7.80
CA GLY A 118 -12.66 -44.37 8.75
C GLY A 118 -11.23 -44.56 8.24
N LEU A 119 -11.06 -44.91 6.97
CA LEU A 119 -9.74 -45.05 6.34
C LEU A 119 -8.98 -43.72 6.29
N ALA A 120 -9.66 -42.59 6.06
CA ALA A 120 -9.03 -41.27 6.09
C ALA A 120 -8.52 -40.91 7.50
N CYS A 121 -9.31 -41.20 8.53
CA CYS A 121 -8.91 -41.06 9.92
C CYS A 121 -7.73 -41.97 10.26
N ALA A 122 -7.78 -43.24 9.83
CA ALA A 122 -6.72 -44.22 10.04
C ALA A 122 -5.41 -43.76 9.40
N LEU A 123 -5.45 -43.30 8.15
CA LEU A 123 -4.27 -42.81 7.43
C LEU A 123 -3.58 -41.68 8.18
N ARG A 124 -4.34 -40.66 8.60
CA ARG A 124 -3.77 -39.47 9.25
C ARG A 124 -3.27 -39.78 10.67
N LEU A 125 -3.92 -40.68 11.40
CA LEU A 125 -3.48 -41.11 12.73
C LEU A 125 -2.25 -42.02 12.67
N SER A 126 -2.22 -42.99 11.75
CA SER A 126 -1.05 -43.85 11.53
C SER A 126 0.17 -43.03 11.08
N ALA A 127 0.00 -42.04 10.18
CA ALA A 127 1.08 -41.12 9.80
C ALA A 127 1.61 -40.29 10.98
N LYS A 128 0.79 -40.05 12.02
CA LYS A 128 1.18 -39.42 13.29
C LYS A 128 1.69 -40.42 14.33
N LYS A 129 1.86 -41.69 13.94
CA LYS A 129 2.40 -42.83 14.71
C LYS A 129 1.58 -43.23 15.93
N TYR A 130 0.25 -43.07 15.85
CA TYR A 130 -0.69 -43.65 16.80
C TYR A 130 -0.93 -45.15 16.54
N GLN A 131 -1.30 -45.90 17.58
CA GLN A 131 -1.67 -47.31 17.44
C GLN A 131 -3.15 -47.39 17.02
N VAL A 132 -3.38 -47.55 15.71
CA VAL A 132 -4.72 -47.54 15.12
C VAL A 132 -5.24 -48.97 14.91
N THR A 133 -6.45 -49.24 15.39
CA THR A 133 -7.21 -50.45 15.04
C THR A 133 -8.50 -50.08 14.34
N VAL A 134 -8.71 -50.61 13.13
CA VAL A 134 -9.91 -50.41 12.31
C VAL A 134 -10.74 -51.68 12.36
N PHE A 135 -12.00 -51.55 12.80
CA PHE A 135 -12.97 -52.63 12.85
C PHE A 135 -13.94 -52.50 11.68
N GLU A 136 -14.15 -53.58 10.94
CA GLU A 136 -15.04 -53.63 9.78
C GLU A 136 -15.93 -54.86 9.86
N LYS A 137 -17.25 -54.64 9.71
CA LYS A 137 -18.25 -55.71 9.80
C LYS A 137 -18.18 -56.68 8.63
N THR A 138 -17.74 -56.21 7.46
CA THR A 138 -17.63 -57.00 6.24
C THR A 138 -16.25 -57.65 6.10
N ASP A 139 -16.10 -58.48 5.08
CA ASP A 139 -14.86 -59.18 4.71
C ASP A 139 -13.87 -58.30 3.92
N ARG A 140 -14.18 -57.01 3.71
CA ARG A 140 -13.38 -56.11 2.86
C ARG A 140 -13.48 -54.65 3.29
N LEU A 141 -12.40 -53.90 3.04
CA LEU A 141 -12.38 -52.44 3.22
C LEU A 141 -13.02 -51.70 2.04
N GLY A 142 -13.21 -50.39 2.17
CA GLY A 142 -13.66 -49.49 1.09
C GLY A 142 -15.13 -49.11 1.17
N GLY A 143 -15.95 -49.85 1.92
CA GLY A 143 -17.34 -49.48 2.19
C GLY A 143 -18.17 -49.27 0.91
N HIS A 144 -18.77 -48.09 0.76
CA HIS A 144 -19.62 -47.78 -0.41
C HIS A 144 -18.83 -47.51 -1.71
N LEU A 145 -17.49 -47.41 -1.67
CA LEU A 145 -16.66 -47.18 -2.85
C LEU A 145 -16.85 -48.24 -3.93
N TRP A 146 -17.10 -49.50 -3.51
CA TRP A 146 -17.40 -50.62 -4.40
C TRP A 146 -18.60 -50.37 -5.34
N ASN A 147 -19.50 -49.46 -4.96
CA ASN A 147 -20.70 -49.14 -5.73
C ASN A 147 -20.51 -47.93 -6.66
N ILE A 148 -19.43 -47.15 -6.49
CA ILE A 148 -19.27 -45.85 -7.15
C ILE A 148 -17.93 -45.66 -7.88
N LEU A 149 -16.93 -46.51 -7.64
CA LEU A 149 -15.63 -46.49 -8.32
C LEU A 149 -15.14 -47.91 -8.66
N PRO A 150 -14.37 -48.08 -9.75
CA PRO A 150 -13.68 -49.34 -10.03
C PRO A 150 -12.68 -49.71 -8.91
N SER A 151 -12.63 -51.00 -8.55
CA SER A 151 -11.79 -51.53 -7.48
C SER A 151 -10.31 -51.20 -7.66
N GLU A 152 -9.83 -51.29 -8.89
CA GLU A 152 -8.42 -51.09 -9.24
C GLU A 152 -7.99 -49.65 -8.93
N VAL A 153 -8.91 -48.68 -9.07
CA VAL A 153 -8.63 -47.26 -8.84
C VAL A 153 -8.51 -46.97 -7.35
N PHE A 154 -9.53 -47.30 -6.56
CA PHE A 154 -9.55 -46.89 -5.16
C PHE A 154 -8.66 -47.77 -4.29
N LEU A 155 -8.53 -49.08 -4.57
CA LEU A 155 -7.62 -49.95 -3.82
C LEU A 155 -6.16 -49.56 -4.08
N SER A 156 -5.80 -49.24 -5.33
CA SER A 156 -4.44 -48.78 -5.65
C SER A 156 -4.10 -47.48 -4.91
N ASP A 157 -5.05 -46.54 -4.84
CA ASP A 157 -4.84 -45.30 -4.09
C ASP A 157 -4.70 -45.57 -2.60
N ILE A 158 -5.60 -46.35 -1.98
CA ILE A 158 -5.51 -46.73 -0.55
C ILE A 158 -4.17 -47.40 -0.24
N HIS A 159 -3.78 -48.43 -1.00
CA HIS A 159 -2.51 -49.13 -0.78
C HIS A 159 -1.31 -48.20 -0.90
N ARG A 160 -1.32 -47.28 -1.88
CA ARG A 160 -0.25 -46.31 -2.04
C ARG A 160 -0.15 -45.38 -0.83
N GLN A 161 -1.26 -44.89 -0.30
CA GLN A 161 -1.24 -43.95 0.83
C GLN A 161 -0.79 -44.62 2.13
N PHE A 162 -1.12 -45.89 2.33
CA PHE A 162 -0.69 -46.67 3.50
C PHE A 162 0.68 -47.33 3.33
N MET A 163 1.40 -47.14 2.21
CA MET A 163 2.62 -47.93 1.92
C MET A 163 3.75 -47.83 2.97
N TYR A 164 3.76 -46.76 3.78
CA TYR A 164 4.73 -46.55 4.87
C TYR A 164 4.08 -46.53 6.25
N GLU A 165 2.80 -46.86 6.35
CA GLU A 165 2.00 -46.70 7.55
C GLU A 165 1.34 -48.02 7.96
N GLU A 166 1.48 -48.36 9.24
CA GLU A 166 0.91 -49.58 9.79
C GLU A 166 -0.38 -49.27 10.56
N TYR A 167 -1.36 -50.16 10.43
CA TYR A 167 -2.58 -50.17 11.23
C TYR A 167 -3.11 -51.60 11.34
N LYS A 168 -3.82 -51.91 12.42
CA LYS A 168 -4.47 -53.22 12.60
C LYS A 168 -5.85 -53.17 11.95
N LEU A 169 -6.12 -54.06 11.00
CA LEU A 169 -7.43 -54.22 10.36
C LEU A 169 -8.12 -55.49 10.86
N CYS A 170 -9.30 -55.34 11.45
CA CYS A 170 -10.15 -56.43 11.94
C CYS A 170 -11.39 -56.56 11.03
N LEU A 171 -11.31 -57.41 10.01
CA LEU A 171 -12.43 -57.73 9.11
C LEU A 171 -13.40 -58.73 9.78
N ASN A 172 -14.61 -58.85 9.25
CA ASN A 172 -15.69 -59.71 9.79
C ASN A 172 -15.95 -59.47 11.29
N THR A 173 -15.74 -58.25 11.75
CA THR A 173 -15.82 -57.88 13.17
C THR A 173 -16.83 -56.75 13.33
N GLU A 174 -18.08 -57.10 13.62
CA GLU A 174 -19.12 -56.12 13.95
C GLU A 174 -19.02 -55.69 15.41
N ILE A 175 -18.95 -54.37 15.62
CA ILE A 175 -19.00 -53.79 16.97
C ILE A 175 -20.45 -53.46 17.28
N THR A 176 -20.98 -54.08 18.34
CA THR A 176 -22.35 -53.86 18.83
C THR A 176 -22.40 -53.00 20.09
N ASN A 177 -21.29 -52.91 20.83
CA ASN A 177 -21.18 -52.11 22.05
C ASN A 177 -19.77 -51.50 22.18
N LEU A 178 -19.70 -50.17 22.29
CA LEU A 178 -18.45 -49.41 22.41
C LEU A 178 -17.76 -49.58 23.77
N ASP A 179 -18.51 -49.89 24.85
CA ASP A 179 -17.96 -50.04 26.20
C ASP A 179 -17.06 -51.26 26.37
N LYS A 180 -17.12 -52.21 25.42
CA LYS A 180 -16.26 -53.39 25.39
C LYS A 180 -14.89 -53.12 24.76
N LEU A 181 -14.66 -51.91 24.24
CA LEU A 181 -13.43 -51.54 23.56
C LEU A 181 -12.49 -50.77 24.50
N GLU A 182 -11.34 -51.34 24.81
CA GLU A 182 -10.30 -50.69 25.63
C GLU A 182 -9.36 -49.83 24.78
N PHE A 183 -9.82 -48.61 24.42
CA PHE A 183 -9.06 -47.65 23.61
C PHE A 183 -9.11 -46.24 24.24
N ASP A 184 -8.06 -45.44 24.00
CA ASP A 184 -7.97 -44.05 24.49
C ASP A 184 -8.94 -43.12 23.74
N ALA A 185 -9.29 -43.44 22.50
CA ALA A 185 -10.31 -42.71 21.73
C ALA A 185 -10.95 -43.63 20.68
N ILE A 186 -12.20 -43.33 20.33
CA ILE A 186 -12.99 -44.08 19.34
C ILE A 186 -13.54 -43.11 18.30
N TYR A 187 -13.38 -43.44 17.02
CA TYR A 187 -14.05 -42.74 15.91
C TYR A 187 -15.08 -43.66 15.25
N VAL A 188 -16.35 -43.24 15.25
CA VAL A 188 -17.48 -43.97 14.67
C VAL A 188 -17.73 -43.46 13.25
N ALA A 189 -17.49 -44.33 12.27
CA ALA A 189 -17.54 -44.04 10.83
C ALA A 189 -18.27 -45.16 10.06
N THR A 190 -19.41 -45.62 10.58
CA THR A 190 -20.17 -46.80 10.11
C THR A 190 -20.90 -46.59 8.78
N GLY A 191 -20.82 -45.40 8.19
CA GLY A 191 -21.40 -45.07 6.88
C GLY A 191 -22.88 -44.68 6.95
N ALA A 192 -23.45 -44.37 5.79
CA ALA A 192 -24.86 -43.97 5.69
C ALA A 192 -25.77 -45.14 6.10
N GLY A 193 -26.71 -44.88 7.02
CA GLY A 193 -27.59 -45.91 7.58
C GLY A 193 -26.88 -46.94 8.48
N GLY A 194 -25.64 -46.68 8.88
CA GLY A 194 -24.89 -47.51 9.83
C GLY A 194 -25.30 -47.27 11.28
N THR A 195 -24.84 -48.14 12.18
CA THR A 195 -25.08 -48.03 13.62
C THR A 195 -24.40 -46.78 14.19
N ASP A 196 -25.16 -45.92 14.85
CA ASP A 196 -24.66 -44.73 15.57
C ASP A 196 -24.46 -44.96 17.07
N PHE A 197 -24.80 -46.16 17.57
CA PHE A 197 -24.72 -46.56 18.98
C PHE A 197 -25.55 -45.66 19.92
N ASN A 198 -26.62 -45.04 19.41
CA ASN A 198 -27.40 -44.01 20.11
C ASN A 198 -26.56 -42.81 20.57
N LEU A 199 -25.41 -42.57 19.92
CA LEU A 199 -24.58 -41.41 20.20
C LEU A 199 -25.25 -40.17 19.62
N LYS A 200 -25.42 -39.15 20.46
CA LYS A 200 -25.76 -37.80 19.99
C LYS A 200 -24.49 -36.99 19.80
N ARG A 201 -24.48 -36.14 18.78
CA ARG A 201 -23.45 -35.13 18.60
C ARG A 201 -23.51 -34.13 19.74
N ASP A 202 -22.35 -33.79 20.30
CA ASP A 202 -22.20 -32.66 21.21
C ASP A 202 -21.73 -31.44 20.41
N GLU A 203 -22.48 -30.33 20.52
CA GLU A 203 -22.15 -29.07 19.84
C GLU A 203 -21.00 -28.32 20.52
N SER A 204 -20.60 -28.75 21.72
CA SER A 204 -19.47 -28.16 22.46
C SER A 204 -18.12 -28.35 21.77
N GLY A 205 -18.01 -29.29 20.81
CA GLY A 205 -16.81 -29.45 20.01
C GLY A 205 -16.96 -30.22 18.70
N ALA A 206 -15.98 -30.01 17.82
CA ALA A 206 -15.92 -30.61 16.49
C ALA A 206 -15.88 -32.14 16.58
N PHE A 207 -16.80 -32.80 15.86
CA PHE A 207 -16.98 -34.26 15.81
C PHE A 207 -17.27 -34.93 17.17
N ALA A 208 -17.48 -34.16 18.23
CA ALA A 208 -17.68 -34.70 19.57
C ALA A 208 -19.04 -35.40 19.69
N SER A 209 -19.07 -36.45 20.50
CA SER A 209 -20.29 -37.09 20.97
C SER A 209 -20.57 -36.74 22.43
N ILE A 210 -21.78 -37.04 22.89
CA ILE A 210 -22.13 -37.00 24.32
C ILE A 210 -21.35 -38.01 25.18
N LYS A 211 -20.67 -38.99 24.56
CA LYS A 211 -19.86 -39.99 25.25
C LYS A 211 -18.38 -39.57 25.23
N PRO A 212 -17.73 -39.40 26.40
CA PRO A 212 -16.33 -39.02 26.47
C PRO A 212 -15.42 -39.95 25.66
N GLY A 213 -14.49 -39.36 24.89
CA GLY A 213 -13.52 -40.08 24.06
C GLY A 213 -14.08 -40.70 22.78
N VAL A 214 -15.37 -40.49 22.48
CA VAL A 214 -16.02 -41.03 21.27
C VAL A 214 -16.41 -39.91 20.32
N PHE A 215 -15.98 -40.02 19.07
CA PHE A 215 -16.21 -39.05 18.00
C PHE A 215 -17.03 -39.68 16.88
N LEU A 216 -17.81 -38.89 16.16
CA LEU A 216 -18.63 -39.32 15.02
C LEU A 216 -18.48 -38.38 13.83
N GLY A 217 -18.53 -38.93 12.62
CA GLY A 217 -18.48 -38.15 11.39
C GLY A 217 -18.72 -39.00 10.15
N GLY A 218 -18.45 -38.40 8.99
CA GLY A 218 -18.59 -39.08 7.72
C GLY A 218 -20.04 -39.24 7.28
N SER A 219 -20.29 -40.21 6.40
CA SER A 219 -21.63 -40.43 5.84
C SER A 219 -22.68 -40.87 6.86
N LEU A 220 -22.26 -41.31 8.06
CA LEU A 220 -23.15 -41.51 9.20
C LEU A 220 -23.92 -40.24 9.56
N MET A 221 -23.26 -39.08 9.43
CA MET A 221 -23.81 -37.75 9.70
C MET A 221 -24.44 -37.09 8.47
N GLY A 222 -24.79 -37.88 7.44
CA GLY A 222 -25.38 -37.37 6.20
C GLY A 222 -24.41 -36.67 5.25
N ARG A 223 -23.09 -36.77 5.48
CA ARG A 223 -22.07 -36.21 4.58
C ARG A 223 -21.96 -36.98 3.27
N ASN A 224 -21.74 -36.26 2.17
CA ASN A 224 -21.39 -36.89 0.89
C ASN A 224 -19.97 -37.51 0.92
N SER A 225 -19.59 -38.28 -0.10
CA SER A 225 -18.31 -39.00 -0.12
C SER A 225 -17.08 -38.12 0.11
N THR A 226 -16.99 -36.95 -0.54
CA THR A 226 -15.83 -36.06 -0.35
C THR A 226 -15.79 -35.42 1.03
N GLN A 227 -16.95 -35.01 1.55
CA GLN A 227 -17.08 -34.49 2.90
C GLN A 227 -16.77 -35.56 3.95
N ALA A 228 -17.10 -36.82 3.69
CA ALA A 228 -16.80 -37.91 4.60
C ALA A 228 -15.29 -38.21 4.68
N ILE A 229 -14.56 -38.14 3.56
CA ILE A 229 -13.09 -38.21 3.60
C ILE A 229 -12.54 -37.03 4.43
N ALA A 230 -13.05 -35.81 4.20
CA ALA A 230 -12.61 -34.63 4.93
C ALA A 230 -12.88 -34.73 6.44
N ASP A 231 -14.07 -35.18 6.86
CA ASP A 231 -14.41 -35.44 8.25
C ASP A 231 -13.41 -36.41 8.89
N GLY A 232 -13.08 -37.51 8.21
CA GLY A 232 -12.06 -38.46 8.66
C GLY A 232 -10.67 -37.85 8.80
N LEU A 233 -10.26 -36.94 7.91
CA LEU A 233 -8.97 -36.24 8.03
C LEU A 233 -8.96 -35.18 9.14
N HIS A 234 -10.09 -34.52 9.39
CA HIS A 234 -10.21 -33.38 10.32
C HIS A 234 -10.47 -33.82 11.76
N VAL A 235 -11.20 -34.93 11.98
CA VAL A 235 -11.47 -35.47 13.32
C VAL A 235 -10.21 -35.77 14.11
N VAL A 236 -9.09 -36.04 13.43
CA VAL A 236 -7.78 -36.26 14.04
C VAL A 236 -7.35 -35.10 14.95
N ASN A 237 -7.65 -33.85 14.60
CA ASN A 237 -7.33 -32.70 15.44
C ASN A 237 -8.11 -32.72 16.77
N ALA A 238 -9.39 -33.12 16.71
CA ALA A 238 -10.23 -33.26 17.89
C ALA A 238 -9.78 -34.43 18.79
N ILE A 239 -9.44 -35.57 18.18
CA ILE A 239 -8.89 -36.74 18.89
C ILE A 239 -7.55 -36.39 19.56
N GLU A 240 -6.62 -35.72 18.86
CA GLU A 240 -5.33 -35.33 19.46
C GLU A 240 -5.50 -34.34 20.62
N ARG A 241 -6.45 -33.41 20.52
CA ARG A 241 -6.77 -32.49 21.62
C ARG A 241 -7.31 -33.24 22.83
N TYR A 242 -8.25 -34.16 22.61
CA TYR A 242 -8.80 -34.98 23.68
C TYR A 242 -7.73 -35.84 24.36
N ILE A 243 -6.87 -36.52 23.59
CA ILE A 243 -5.76 -37.32 24.15
C ILE A 243 -4.82 -36.48 25.03
N LYS A 244 -4.65 -35.19 24.73
CA LYS A 244 -3.76 -34.29 25.47
C LYS A 244 -4.41 -33.61 26.68
N THR A 245 -5.73 -33.41 26.65
CA THR A 245 -6.43 -32.52 27.60
C THR A 245 -7.64 -33.15 28.27
N GLU A 246 -8.05 -34.33 27.82
CA GLU A 246 -9.31 -35.00 28.14
C GLU A 246 -10.57 -34.18 27.80
N GLY A 247 -10.41 -33.02 27.16
CA GLY A 247 -11.48 -32.15 26.72
C GLY A 247 -11.90 -32.44 25.28
N MET A 248 -13.21 -32.53 25.05
CA MET A 248 -13.81 -32.72 23.71
C MET A 248 -14.27 -31.40 23.05
N ASN A 249 -13.84 -30.26 23.58
CA ASN A 249 -14.25 -28.91 23.14
C ASN A 249 -13.39 -28.34 22.01
N ALA A 250 -12.98 -29.17 21.04
CA ALA A 250 -12.24 -28.69 19.88
C ALA A 250 -13.14 -27.71 19.09
N PRO A 251 -12.69 -26.48 18.78
CA PRO A 251 -13.53 -25.54 18.04
C PRO A 251 -13.82 -26.07 16.63
N GLU A 252 -15.02 -25.81 16.11
CA GLU A 252 -15.26 -25.98 14.67
C GLU A 252 -14.39 -24.99 13.88
N GLU A 253 -13.82 -25.45 12.77
CA GLU A 253 -13.08 -24.59 11.87
C GLU A 253 -14.06 -23.70 11.08
N ASN A 254 -14.03 -22.39 11.30
CA ASN A 254 -14.79 -21.45 10.49
C ASN A 254 -14.06 -21.20 9.17
N HIS A 255 -14.61 -21.73 8.08
CA HIS A 255 -14.03 -21.62 6.75
C HIS A 255 -14.52 -20.42 5.95
N SER A 256 -15.25 -19.46 6.52
CA SER A 256 -15.75 -18.28 5.77
C SER A 256 -14.62 -17.31 5.37
N THR A 257 -14.87 -16.49 4.35
CA THR A 257 -13.95 -15.44 3.89
C THR A 257 -14.64 -14.08 3.95
N ARG A 258 -13.89 -13.06 4.37
CA ARG A 258 -14.31 -11.65 4.31
C ARG A 258 -13.92 -10.95 3.01
N LEU A 259 -13.39 -11.69 2.02
CA LEU A 259 -13.02 -11.10 0.72
C LEU A 259 -14.26 -10.56 -0.01
N HIS A 260 -14.16 -9.32 -0.47
CA HIS A 260 -15.13 -8.70 -1.37
C HIS A 260 -14.42 -8.39 -2.69
N LEU A 261 -14.64 -9.23 -3.70
CA LEU A 261 -14.06 -9.09 -5.04
C LEU A 261 -15.17 -9.16 -6.07
N HIS A 262 -15.14 -8.26 -7.05
CA HIS A 262 -16.16 -8.16 -8.09
C HIS A 262 -15.65 -8.72 -9.42
N SER A 263 -16.52 -9.46 -10.13
CA SER A 263 -16.21 -10.04 -11.45
C SER A 263 -16.12 -9.00 -12.56
N ASP A 264 -16.71 -7.80 -12.38
CA ASP A 264 -16.87 -6.76 -13.41
C ASP A 264 -15.57 -6.31 -14.08
N ARG A 265 -14.47 -6.33 -13.32
CA ARG A 265 -13.15 -5.90 -13.80
C ARG A 265 -12.36 -7.02 -14.50
N LEU A 266 -12.90 -8.23 -14.57
CA LEU A 266 -12.23 -9.36 -15.19
C LEU A 266 -12.52 -9.40 -16.70
N ALA A 267 -11.45 -9.51 -17.49
CA ALA A 267 -11.57 -9.81 -18.90
C ALA A 267 -12.24 -11.18 -19.12
N TYR A 268 -13.12 -11.23 -20.11
CA TYR A 268 -13.75 -12.46 -20.57
C TYR A 268 -12.69 -13.41 -21.13
N LEU A 269 -12.64 -14.66 -20.64
CA LEU A 269 -11.74 -15.70 -21.16
C LEU A 269 -12.48 -17.03 -21.27
N GLN A 270 -12.49 -17.61 -22.47
CA GLN A 270 -13.04 -18.94 -22.76
C GLN A 270 -12.41 -20.02 -21.87
N PRO A 271 -13.15 -21.06 -21.43
CA PRO A 271 -12.58 -22.23 -20.77
C PRO A 271 -11.69 -23.02 -21.71
N VAL A 272 -10.61 -23.57 -21.16
CA VAL A 272 -9.85 -24.59 -21.86
C VAL A 272 -10.60 -25.92 -21.72
N LEU A 273 -10.88 -26.58 -22.84
CA LEU A 273 -11.48 -27.92 -22.85
C LEU A 273 -10.39 -28.95 -23.16
N PRO A 274 -10.37 -30.12 -22.48
CA PRO A 274 -9.39 -31.15 -22.76
C PRO A 274 -9.62 -31.74 -24.16
N SER A 275 -8.59 -31.74 -25.00
CA SER A 275 -8.64 -32.29 -26.37
C SER A 275 -9.04 -33.76 -26.44
N ASN A 276 -8.68 -34.55 -25.41
CA ASN A 276 -9.06 -35.96 -25.29
C ASN A 276 -10.40 -36.20 -24.55
N GLY A 277 -11.11 -35.13 -24.20
CA GLY A 277 -12.39 -35.15 -23.48
C GLY A 277 -12.32 -35.36 -21.96
N ASN A 278 -11.24 -35.96 -21.42
CA ASN A 278 -11.21 -36.45 -20.04
C ASN A 278 -10.05 -35.92 -19.17
N SER A 279 -8.94 -35.47 -19.75
CA SER A 279 -7.77 -34.96 -19.02
C SER A 279 -7.03 -33.89 -19.81
N TYR A 280 -6.42 -32.95 -19.10
CA TYR A 280 -5.59 -31.94 -19.75
C TYR A 280 -4.23 -32.51 -20.14
N THR A 281 -3.76 -32.09 -21.31
CA THR A 281 -2.32 -32.04 -21.62
C THR A 281 -1.58 -31.09 -20.66
N ARG A 282 -0.24 -31.12 -20.65
CA ARG A 282 0.56 -30.18 -19.83
C ARG A 282 0.25 -28.74 -20.21
N GLU A 283 0.15 -28.47 -21.51
CA GLU A 283 -0.10 -27.16 -22.11
C GLU A 283 -1.51 -26.67 -21.76
N GLU A 284 -2.53 -27.50 -21.93
CA GLU A 284 -3.92 -27.17 -21.57
C GLU A 284 -4.06 -26.89 -20.07
N ALA A 285 -3.38 -27.67 -19.22
CA ALA A 285 -3.39 -27.44 -17.78
C ALA A 285 -2.77 -26.10 -17.39
N LEU A 286 -1.66 -25.71 -18.05
CA LEU A 286 -1.05 -24.39 -17.86
C LEU A 286 -1.99 -23.26 -18.32
N GLN A 287 -2.62 -23.41 -19.49
CA GLN A 287 -3.54 -22.42 -20.04
C GLN A 287 -4.75 -22.23 -19.11
N GLU A 288 -5.35 -23.31 -18.63
CA GLU A 288 -6.48 -23.25 -17.69
C GLU A 288 -6.06 -22.65 -16.35
N ALA A 289 -4.90 -23.03 -15.81
CA ALA A 289 -4.36 -22.45 -14.57
C ALA A 289 -4.09 -20.95 -14.71
N ASN A 290 -3.65 -20.49 -15.88
CA ASN A 290 -3.41 -19.07 -16.17
C ASN A 290 -4.69 -18.22 -16.26
N ARG A 291 -5.87 -18.86 -16.40
CA ARG A 291 -7.13 -18.13 -16.21
C ARG A 291 -7.27 -17.70 -14.75
N CYS A 292 -6.84 -18.49 -13.76
CA CYS A 292 -7.06 -18.17 -12.34
C CYS A 292 -6.50 -16.80 -11.93
N VAL A 293 -7.36 -15.97 -11.31
CA VAL A 293 -7.02 -14.61 -10.84
C VAL A 293 -6.46 -14.58 -9.41
N LYS A 294 -6.29 -15.76 -8.78
CA LYS A 294 -5.73 -15.93 -7.41
C LYS A 294 -6.39 -15.00 -6.39
N CYS A 295 -7.72 -15.10 -6.23
CA CYS A 295 -8.56 -14.24 -5.39
C CYS A 295 -7.89 -13.81 -4.08
N THR A 296 -7.44 -12.55 -4.02
CA THR A 296 -6.76 -11.96 -2.85
C THR A 296 -7.09 -10.48 -2.80
N CYS A 297 -7.07 -9.89 -1.61
CA CYS A 297 -7.18 -8.44 -1.48
C CYS A 297 -5.82 -7.80 -1.79
N ASP A 298 -5.73 -7.09 -2.91
CA ASP A 298 -4.52 -6.43 -3.40
C ASP A 298 -4.76 -4.98 -3.88
N GLU A 299 -5.93 -4.39 -3.60
CA GLU A 299 -6.27 -3.01 -3.99
C GLU A 299 -5.22 -2.01 -3.50
N CYS A 300 -4.77 -2.11 -2.25
CA CYS A 300 -3.74 -1.23 -1.72
C CYS A 300 -2.44 -1.23 -2.56
N ILE A 301 -2.01 -2.39 -3.06
CA ILE A 301 -0.82 -2.53 -3.91
C ILE A 301 -1.09 -2.13 -5.36
N LYS A 302 -2.28 -2.43 -5.90
CA LYS A 302 -2.65 -2.01 -7.25
C LYS A 302 -2.66 -0.49 -7.40
N GLN A 303 -3.09 0.22 -6.36
CA GLN A 303 -3.33 1.66 -6.42
C GLN A 303 -2.18 2.51 -5.83
N CYS A 304 -1.41 2.00 -4.87
CA CYS A 304 -0.31 2.74 -4.25
C CYS A 304 1.06 2.29 -4.77
N ASP A 305 1.78 3.18 -5.46
CA ASP A 305 3.11 2.90 -6.00
C ASP A 305 4.13 2.50 -4.92
N LEU A 306 4.05 3.10 -3.72
CA LEU A 306 4.96 2.77 -2.62
C LEU A 306 4.81 1.29 -2.24
N MET A 307 3.58 0.84 -2.01
CA MET A 307 3.32 -0.54 -1.63
C MET A 307 3.62 -1.51 -2.79
N ARG A 308 3.37 -1.09 -4.05
CA ARG A 308 3.65 -1.86 -5.26
C ARG A 308 5.14 -2.09 -5.50
N ILE A 309 5.94 -1.02 -5.47
CA ILE A 309 7.37 -1.06 -5.77
C ILE A 309 8.12 -1.83 -4.69
N TYR A 310 7.80 -1.57 -3.41
CA TYR A 310 8.42 -2.28 -2.29
C TYR A 310 7.80 -3.66 -2.02
N ARG A 311 6.69 -4.01 -2.68
CA ARG A 311 5.93 -5.27 -2.51
C ARG A 311 5.53 -5.54 -1.06
N LYS A 312 5.09 -4.50 -0.34
CA LYS A 312 4.71 -4.59 1.08
C LYS A 312 3.21 -4.32 1.24
N TYR A 313 2.53 -5.24 1.92
CA TYR A 313 1.12 -5.11 2.32
C TYR A 313 1.01 -4.48 3.72
N PRO A 314 -0.15 -3.92 4.11
CA PRO A 314 -0.34 -3.23 5.38
C PRO A 314 0.17 -3.99 6.61
N LYS A 315 -0.07 -5.30 6.74
CA LYS A 315 0.39 -6.10 7.89
C LYS A 315 1.92 -6.14 8.00
N ILE A 316 2.62 -6.46 6.90
CA ILE A 316 4.08 -6.48 6.86
C ILE A 316 4.66 -5.08 7.14
N ILE A 317 4.00 -4.03 6.62
CA ILE A 317 4.39 -2.65 6.91
C ILE A 317 4.29 -2.37 8.40
N ALA A 318 3.18 -2.75 9.05
CA ALA A 318 3.01 -2.57 10.49
C ALA A 318 4.09 -3.27 11.31
N ASP A 319 4.40 -4.53 10.99
CA ASP A 319 5.41 -5.30 11.72
C ASP A 319 6.81 -4.67 11.57
N GLN A 320 7.17 -4.21 10.37
CA GLN A 320 8.48 -3.62 10.12
C GLN A 320 8.62 -2.21 10.72
N VAL A 321 7.53 -1.44 10.72
CA VAL A 321 7.46 -0.14 11.39
C VAL A 321 7.60 -0.31 12.90
N GLU A 322 6.90 -1.28 13.48
CA GLU A 322 6.99 -1.59 14.92
C GLU A 322 8.43 -1.94 15.31
N ALA A 323 9.09 -2.82 14.56
CA ALA A 323 10.49 -3.18 14.77
C ALA A 323 11.45 -1.97 14.61
N THR A 324 11.08 -0.96 13.82
CA THR A 324 11.86 0.28 13.64
C THR A 324 11.69 1.26 14.78
N ILE A 325 10.46 1.39 15.30
CA ILE A 325 10.15 2.32 16.38
C ILE A 325 10.51 1.74 17.75
N ASN A 326 10.45 0.42 17.90
CA ASN A 326 10.73 -0.33 19.12
C ASN A 326 11.74 -1.47 18.82
N PRO A 327 13.02 -1.16 18.56
CA PRO A 327 14.01 -2.19 18.27
C PRO A 327 14.21 -3.11 19.48
N GLY A 328 14.12 -4.42 19.27
CA GLY A 328 14.44 -5.43 20.29
C GLY A 328 15.93 -5.42 20.65
N THR A 329 16.27 -5.84 21.87
CA THR A 329 17.62 -5.77 22.46
C THR A 329 18.65 -6.74 21.85
N LEU A 330 18.23 -7.68 21.00
CA LEU A 330 19.12 -8.68 20.38
C LEU A 330 19.61 -8.21 19.01
N ALA A 331 20.71 -7.46 19.02
CA ALA A 331 21.55 -7.07 17.89
C ALA A 331 21.02 -5.95 16.96
N GLY A 332 21.32 -4.70 17.35
CA GLY A 332 21.78 -3.65 16.43
C GLY A 332 20.71 -2.91 15.60
N ASN A 333 20.59 -1.60 15.84
CA ASN A 333 20.08 -0.58 14.90
C ASN A 333 18.92 -1.05 14.00
N GLY A 334 17.75 -1.32 14.59
CA GLY A 334 16.52 -1.83 13.94
C GLY A 334 15.88 -0.94 12.88
N THR A 335 16.65 -0.21 12.08
CA THR A 335 16.22 0.75 11.06
C THR A 335 15.75 0.10 9.75
N ILE A 336 14.99 -1.00 9.83
CA ILE A 336 14.55 -1.76 8.65
C ILE A 336 13.51 -1.04 7.79
N ALA A 337 12.75 -0.10 8.38
CA ALA A 337 11.70 0.64 7.70
C ALA A 337 11.93 2.16 7.64
N THR A 338 12.99 2.71 8.24
CA THR A 338 13.20 4.17 8.35
C THR A 338 13.05 4.90 7.01
N ARG A 339 13.75 4.46 5.97
CA ARG A 339 13.62 5.06 4.63
C ARG A 339 12.24 4.82 4.02
N PHE A 340 11.63 3.66 4.23
CA PHE A 340 10.28 3.35 3.74
C PHE A 340 9.23 4.28 4.37
N ILE A 341 9.31 4.53 5.67
CA ILE A 341 8.44 5.47 6.40
C ILE A 341 8.55 6.87 5.79
N SER A 342 9.77 7.35 5.54
CA SER A 342 10.01 8.67 4.93
C SER A 342 9.75 8.76 3.42
N THR A 343 9.41 7.66 2.74
CA THR A 343 9.11 7.65 1.29
C THR A 343 7.61 7.78 0.99
N CYS A 344 6.75 7.84 2.01
CA CYS A 344 5.31 8.02 1.83
C CYS A 344 4.91 9.50 1.74
N ASN A 345 4.02 9.86 0.79
CA ASN A 345 3.41 11.20 0.73
C ASN A 345 2.22 11.37 1.71
N HIS A 346 1.85 10.35 2.48
CA HIS A 346 0.67 10.42 3.35
C HIS A 346 -0.61 10.83 2.60
N CYS A 347 -0.73 10.44 1.33
CA CYS A 347 -1.73 10.99 0.42
C CYS A 347 -3.15 10.44 0.63
N GLY A 348 -3.37 9.47 1.53
CA GLY A 348 -4.68 8.89 1.85
C GLY A 348 -5.30 7.96 0.80
N LEU A 349 -4.69 7.74 -0.38
CA LEU A 349 -5.27 6.88 -1.42
C LEU A 349 -5.50 5.44 -0.94
N CYS A 350 -4.61 4.93 -0.09
CA CYS A 350 -4.75 3.60 0.50
C CYS A 350 -6.02 3.43 1.33
N LYS A 351 -6.47 4.50 2.02
CA LYS A 351 -7.72 4.49 2.77
C LYS A 351 -8.92 4.38 1.84
N GLU A 352 -8.94 5.22 0.80
CA GLU A 352 -10.04 5.30 -0.17
C GLU A 352 -10.27 3.99 -0.92
N VAL A 353 -9.19 3.29 -1.29
CA VAL A 353 -9.27 2.06 -2.09
C VAL A 353 -9.36 0.80 -1.24
N CYS A 354 -9.08 0.88 0.06
CA CYS A 354 -9.12 -0.29 0.93
C CYS A 354 -10.57 -0.61 1.32
N PRO A 355 -11.05 -1.85 1.12
CA PRO A 355 -12.38 -2.27 1.56
C PRO A 355 -12.60 -2.21 3.09
N GLN A 356 -11.53 -2.04 3.87
CA GLN A 356 -11.57 -1.91 5.33
C GLN A 356 -11.18 -0.49 5.78
N GLY A 357 -10.96 0.45 4.85
CA GLY A 357 -10.59 1.83 5.17
C GLY A 357 -9.22 1.98 5.85
N ILE A 358 -8.28 1.07 5.60
CA ILE A 358 -6.94 1.11 6.22
C ILE A 358 -6.13 2.27 5.64
N ASP A 359 -5.77 3.23 6.49
CA ASP A 359 -4.93 4.37 6.10
C ASP A 359 -3.45 4.13 6.46
N VAL A 360 -2.73 3.46 5.55
CA VAL A 360 -1.28 3.30 5.67
C VAL A 360 -0.56 4.66 5.65
N GLY A 361 -1.13 5.68 4.98
CA GLY A 361 -0.57 7.02 4.95
C GLY A 361 -0.55 7.64 6.34
N ASP A 362 -1.68 7.67 7.03
CA ASP A 362 -1.76 8.18 8.41
C ASP A 362 -0.92 7.32 9.37
N PHE A 363 -0.96 5.99 9.23
CA PHE A 363 -0.11 5.10 10.04
C PHE A 363 1.38 5.46 9.97
N LEU A 364 1.90 5.72 8.76
CA LEU A 364 3.29 6.14 8.59
C LEU A 364 3.55 7.56 9.11
N LEU A 365 2.55 8.45 9.08
CA LEU A 365 2.66 9.78 9.69
C LEU A 365 2.76 9.70 11.23
N GLN A 366 1.95 8.86 11.86
CA GLN A 366 2.05 8.58 13.29
C GLN A 366 3.40 7.96 13.66
N SER A 367 3.98 7.17 12.74
CA SER A 367 5.31 6.58 12.90
C SER A 367 6.41 7.64 12.91
N HIS A 368 6.31 8.69 12.06
CA HIS A 368 7.20 9.85 12.13
C HIS A 368 7.14 10.51 13.51
N ARG A 369 5.94 10.78 14.02
CA ARG A 369 5.75 11.41 15.34
C ARG A 369 6.36 10.57 16.47
N ALA A 370 6.17 9.25 16.42
CA ALA A 370 6.79 8.33 17.38
C ALA A 370 8.32 8.33 17.30
N MET A 371 8.90 8.33 16.09
CA MET A 371 10.36 8.46 15.90
C MET A 371 10.88 9.81 16.41
N ARG A 372 10.15 10.90 16.20
CA ARG A 372 10.48 12.24 16.70
C ARG A 372 10.54 12.26 18.23
N GLN A 373 9.50 11.76 18.89
CA GLN A 373 9.39 11.73 20.35
C GLN A 373 10.53 10.92 21.00
N LYS A 374 11.02 9.88 20.32
CA LYS A 374 12.12 9.03 20.77
C LYS A 374 13.51 9.51 20.37
N GLY A 375 13.62 10.66 19.68
CA GLY A 375 14.91 11.17 19.18
C GLY A 375 15.53 10.34 18.05
N ALA A 376 14.75 9.49 17.38
CA ALA A 376 15.21 8.57 16.33
C ALA A 376 14.94 9.09 14.89
N MET A 377 14.48 10.34 14.76
CA MET A 377 14.10 10.92 13.47
C MET A 377 15.32 11.11 12.55
N PRO A 378 15.33 10.59 11.30
CA PRO A 378 16.38 10.87 10.32
C PRO A 378 16.24 12.29 9.73
N TRP A 379 16.61 13.31 10.49
CA TRP A 379 16.42 14.72 10.09
C TRP A 379 17.00 15.10 8.73
N ALA A 380 18.05 14.43 8.28
CA ALA A 380 18.62 14.62 6.94
C ALA A 380 17.58 14.42 5.81
N PHE A 381 16.53 13.61 5.99
CA PHE A 381 15.47 13.46 4.98
C PHE A 381 14.49 14.63 4.94
N HIS A 382 14.48 15.47 5.97
CA HIS A 382 13.48 16.49 6.20
C HIS A 382 14.07 17.92 6.20
N ASP A 383 15.37 18.05 6.50
CA ASP A 383 16.10 19.31 6.73
C ASP A 383 15.85 20.38 5.66
N PHE A 384 16.08 20.05 4.39
CA PHE A 384 15.92 20.98 3.28
C PHE A 384 14.54 21.65 3.27
N TRP A 385 13.47 20.85 3.40
CA TRP A 385 12.10 21.33 3.34
C TRP A 385 11.66 22.07 4.61
N LEU A 386 12.21 21.72 5.77
CA LEU A 386 11.98 22.43 7.03
C LEU A 386 12.61 23.82 6.99
N ARG A 387 13.85 23.93 6.51
CA ARG A 387 14.53 25.22 6.30
C ARG A 387 13.85 26.05 5.21
N ASP A 388 13.37 25.41 4.15
CA ASP A 388 12.60 26.11 3.11
C ASP A 388 11.28 26.67 3.62
N MET A 389 10.60 25.92 4.49
CA MET A 389 9.42 26.39 5.20
C MET A 389 9.74 27.55 6.13
N GLU A 390 10.83 27.44 6.91
CA GLU A 390 11.27 28.51 7.81
C GLU A 390 11.53 29.80 7.04
N TYR A 391 12.29 29.73 5.94
CA TYR A 391 12.52 30.89 5.07
C TYR A 391 11.21 31.49 4.56
N ALA A 392 10.28 30.67 4.07
CA ALA A 392 8.97 31.12 3.59
C ALA A 392 8.13 31.83 4.67
N ASN A 393 8.32 31.45 5.93
CA ASN A 393 7.61 31.99 7.08
C ASN A 393 8.35 33.17 7.74
N GLY A 394 9.63 33.35 7.43
CA GLY A 394 10.52 34.36 7.98
C GLY A 394 10.36 35.73 7.33
N GLU A 395 11.15 36.69 7.77
CA GLU A 395 11.06 38.09 7.33
C GLU A 395 11.34 38.26 5.83
N ALA A 396 12.22 37.46 5.25
CA ALA A 396 12.63 37.56 3.84
C ALA A 396 11.48 37.34 2.83
N ALA A 397 10.48 36.52 3.19
CA ALA A 397 9.42 36.08 2.27
C ALA A 397 8.01 36.17 2.87
N GLY A 398 7.88 36.11 4.18
CA GLY A 398 6.62 36.20 4.89
C GLY A 398 6.04 37.61 4.87
N LEU A 399 4.72 37.67 4.77
CA LEU A 399 3.95 38.91 4.76
C LEU A 399 2.57 38.66 5.37
N CYS A 400 2.10 39.56 6.24
CA CYS A 400 0.71 39.61 6.68
C CYS A 400 0.31 41.09 6.67
N ARG A 401 -0.69 41.44 5.86
CA ARG A 401 -1.08 42.83 5.63
C ARG A 401 -2.58 42.99 5.41
N LEU A 402 -3.12 44.04 6.03
CA LEU A 402 -4.39 44.66 5.67
C LEU A 402 -4.15 45.72 4.59
N PRO A 403 -5.15 46.00 3.74
CA PRO A 403 -5.16 47.23 2.94
C PRO A 403 -5.10 48.48 3.83
N GLU A 404 -4.42 49.54 3.38
CA GLU A 404 -4.08 50.74 4.19
C GLU A 404 -5.25 51.39 4.94
N VAL A 405 -6.46 51.32 4.41
CA VAL A 405 -7.65 52.02 4.95
C VAL A 405 -8.58 51.10 5.74
N CYS A 406 -8.25 49.81 5.89
CA CYS A 406 -9.13 48.80 6.46
C CYS A 406 -8.71 48.38 7.87
N LYS A 407 -9.63 48.45 8.84
CA LYS A 407 -9.41 47.91 10.21
C LYS A 407 -9.67 46.40 10.32
N LYS A 408 -10.45 45.85 9.38
CA LYS A 408 -10.79 44.44 9.24
C LYS A 408 -10.97 44.12 7.76
N SER A 409 -10.79 42.85 7.40
CA SER A 409 -11.05 42.36 6.06
C SER A 409 -12.21 41.36 6.05
N ARG A 410 -12.97 41.30 4.95
CA ARG A 410 -13.88 40.20 4.64
C ARG A 410 -13.16 38.92 4.21
N TYR A 411 -12.14 39.06 3.37
CA TYR A 411 -11.38 37.95 2.79
C TYR A 411 -9.88 38.06 3.10
N VAL A 412 -9.22 36.93 3.30
CA VAL A 412 -7.75 36.90 3.31
C VAL A 412 -7.27 35.94 2.24
N PHE A 413 -6.45 36.43 1.31
CA PHE A 413 -5.83 35.56 0.32
C PHE A 413 -4.63 34.84 0.94
N PHE A 414 -4.68 33.51 0.93
CA PHE A 414 -3.57 32.64 1.30
C PHE A 414 -3.16 31.81 0.08
N PRO A 415 -2.23 32.32 -0.76
CA PRO A 415 -1.75 31.59 -1.94
C PRO A 415 -0.91 30.35 -1.61
N GLY A 416 -0.39 30.27 -0.38
CA GLY A 416 0.64 29.31 0.01
C GLY A 416 2.04 29.70 -0.47
N CYS A 417 3.05 28.94 -0.04
CA CYS A 417 4.45 29.31 -0.26
C CYS A 417 5.00 28.92 -1.65
N GLN A 418 4.41 27.91 -2.31
CA GLN A 418 4.97 27.33 -3.53
C GLN A 418 4.46 28.00 -4.80
N LEU A 419 3.29 28.63 -4.75
CA LEU A 419 2.66 29.24 -5.92
C LEU A 419 3.51 30.39 -6.45
N GLY A 420 3.82 31.34 -5.57
CA GLY A 420 4.73 32.46 -5.84
C GLY A 420 6.18 32.06 -6.04
N ALA A 421 6.61 30.94 -5.44
CA ALA A 421 7.94 30.39 -5.65
C ALA A 421 8.10 29.89 -7.09
N SER A 422 7.07 29.25 -7.64
CA SER A 422 7.09 28.86 -9.06
C SER A 422 6.99 30.08 -9.96
N ASP A 423 5.94 30.90 -9.83
CA ASP A 423 5.78 32.12 -10.61
C ASP A 423 5.16 33.23 -9.76
N THR A 424 5.86 34.35 -9.61
CA THR A 424 5.37 35.50 -8.83
C THR A 424 4.00 36.00 -9.33
N ARG A 425 3.73 35.88 -10.63
CA ARG A 425 2.49 36.34 -11.25
C ARG A 425 1.27 35.55 -10.81
N TYR A 426 1.42 34.27 -10.49
CA TYR A 426 0.30 33.47 -9.97
C TYR A 426 -0.30 34.07 -8.69
N VAL A 427 0.50 34.78 -7.90
CA VAL A 427 0.02 35.45 -6.68
C VAL A 427 -0.43 36.87 -6.98
N THR A 428 0.35 37.67 -7.72
CA THR A 428 0.00 39.07 -7.99
C THR A 428 -1.30 39.19 -8.79
N GLU A 429 -1.49 38.37 -9.83
CA GLU A 429 -2.69 38.39 -10.67
C GLU A 429 -3.93 37.91 -9.88
N SER A 430 -3.77 36.83 -9.10
CA SER A 430 -4.83 36.34 -8.21
C SER A 430 -5.24 37.38 -7.17
N TYR A 431 -4.26 38.06 -6.57
CA TYR A 431 -4.53 39.09 -5.58
C TYR A 431 -5.17 40.32 -6.23
N ARG A 432 -4.72 40.74 -7.42
CA ARG A 432 -5.35 41.83 -8.18
C ARG A 432 -6.79 41.51 -8.53
N PHE A 433 -7.07 40.29 -8.96
CA PHE A 433 -8.42 39.80 -9.21
C PHE A 433 -9.32 39.92 -7.97
N LEU A 434 -8.84 39.46 -6.82
CA LEU A 434 -9.59 39.54 -5.56
C LEU A 434 -9.80 40.99 -5.13
N ARG A 435 -8.78 41.85 -5.25
CA ARG A 435 -8.83 43.28 -4.93
C ARG A 435 -9.79 44.06 -5.81
N ALA A 436 -9.92 43.69 -7.08
CA ALA A 436 -10.86 44.32 -8.01
C ALA A 436 -12.33 44.08 -7.59
N HIS A 437 -12.64 42.93 -7.01
CA HIS A 437 -13.98 42.58 -6.53
C HIS A 437 -14.22 42.99 -5.07
N TYR A 438 -13.21 42.81 -4.22
CA TYR A 438 -13.23 43.10 -2.78
C TYR A 438 -11.97 43.89 -2.38
N PRO A 439 -12.02 45.23 -2.47
CA PRO A 439 -10.90 46.11 -2.14
C PRO A 439 -10.49 46.09 -0.66
N ASP A 440 -11.15 45.34 0.20
CA ASP A 440 -10.76 45.13 1.60
C ASP A 440 -9.94 43.84 1.79
N THR A 441 -9.76 43.02 0.74
CA THR A 441 -9.07 41.71 0.83
C THR A 441 -7.65 41.83 1.36
N ALA A 442 -7.38 41.17 2.49
CA ALA A 442 -6.08 41.04 3.13
C ALA A 442 -5.21 39.98 2.45
N LEU A 443 -3.92 39.97 2.76
CA LEU A 443 -2.96 39.01 2.21
C LEU A 443 -2.08 38.39 3.30
N ILE A 444 -1.92 37.07 3.26
CA ILE A 444 -0.90 36.35 4.02
C ILE A 444 -0.01 35.55 3.07
N LEU A 445 1.28 35.88 3.03
CA LEU A 445 2.31 35.06 2.42
C LEU A 445 3.00 34.21 3.48
N GLY A 446 3.08 32.91 3.21
CA GLY A 446 3.84 31.97 4.01
C GLY A 446 3.49 30.52 3.72
N CYS A 447 4.16 29.62 4.43
CA CYS A 447 3.88 28.19 4.39
C CYS A 447 2.76 27.83 5.38
N CYS A 448 1.93 26.86 4.98
CA CYS A 448 0.86 26.29 5.80
C CYS A 448 1.35 25.24 6.81
N GLY A 449 2.67 25.05 6.98
CA GLY A 449 3.21 24.08 7.94
C GLY A 449 3.32 22.63 7.45
N ALA A 450 2.84 22.32 6.24
CA ALA A 450 2.84 20.95 5.73
C ALA A 450 4.21 20.22 5.82
N PRO A 451 5.37 20.85 5.53
CA PRO A 451 6.67 20.22 5.72
C PRO A 451 6.95 19.73 7.16
N ALA A 452 6.57 20.50 8.18
CA ALA A 452 6.75 20.08 9.57
C ALA A 452 5.79 18.96 9.98
N ASP A 453 4.54 18.99 9.49
CA ASP A 453 3.60 17.89 9.72
C ASP A 453 4.12 16.59 9.08
N TRP A 454 4.53 16.63 7.82
CA TRP A 454 5.08 15.46 7.11
C TRP A 454 6.33 14.88 7.76
N ALA A 455 7.16 15.71 8.39
CA ALA A 455 8.32 15.27 9.16
C ALA A 455 7.95 14.72 10.56
N GLY A 456 6.69 14.80 10.97
CA GLY A 456 6.24 14.46 12.31
C GLY A 456 6.76 15.39 13.41
N ASP A 457 7.22 16.60 13.06
CA ASP A 457 7.74 17.58 14.03
C ASP A 457 6.60 18.43 14.61
N GLU A 458 5.79 17.80 15.47
CA GLU A 458 4.61 18.41 16.09
C GLU A 458 4.89 19.76 16.76
N PRO A 459 6.01 19.97 17.50
CA PRO A 459 6.31 21.27 18.09
C PRO A 459 6.50 22.39 17.05
N LEU A 460 7.26 22.13 15.98
CA LEU A 460 7.49 23.11 14.92
C LEU A 460 6.21 23.38 14.13
N HIS A 461 5.46 22.33 13.80
CA HIS A 461 4.16 22.46 13.15
C HIS A 461 3.19 23.29 14.00
N GLY A 462 3.12 23.04 15.31
CA GLY A 462 2.30 23.79 16.25
C GLY A 462 2.64 25.28 16.28
N LYS A 463 3.93 25.65 16.27
CA LYS A 463 4.37 27.06 16.16
C LYS A 463 3.84 27.73 14.89
N VAL A 464 3.89 27.04 13.75
CA VAL A 464 3.36 27.57 12.49
C VAL A 464 1.84 27.74 12.59
N MET A 465 1.10 26.77 13.14
CA MET A 465 -0.35 26.86 13.29
C MET A 465 -0.76 28.03 14.19
N THR A 466 -0.08 28.22 15.32
CA THR A 466 -0.32 29.35 16.23
C THR A 466 -0.10 30.68 15.51
N LYS A 467 1.03 30.84 14.80
CA LYS A 467 1.30 32.05 14.01
C LYS A 467 0.20 32.34 12.99
N ARG A 468 -0.26 31.33 12.25
CA ARG A 468 -1.34 31.49 11.24
C ARG A 468 -2.66 31.88 11.87
N ARG A 469 -2.99 31.32 13.04
CA ARG A 469 -4.17 31.70 13.81
C ARG A 469 -4.09 33.15 14.30
N GLU A 470 -2.93 33.56 14.84
CA GLU A 470 -2.71 34.93 15.33
C GLU A 470 -2.81 35.97 14.21
N GLU A 471 -2.21 35.70 13.06
CA GLU A 471 -2.35 36.54 11.86
C GLU A 471 -3.82 36.61 11.40
N TRP A 472 -4.53 35.48 11.35
CA TRP A 472 -5.94 35.50 10.98
C TRP A 472 -6.80 36.31 11.95
N ILE A 473 -6.54 36.21 13.26
CA ILE A 473 -7.22 37.01 14.30
C ILE A 473 -6.90 38.50 14.11
N SER A 474 -5.63 38.86 13.86
CA SER A 474 -5.23 40.26 13.70
C SER A 474 -5.85 40.93 12.46
N LEU A 475 -6.19 40.15 11.44
CA LEU A 475 -6.93 40.61 10.26
C LEU A 475 -8.45 40.73 10.46
N GLY A 476 -8.96 40.39 11.65
CA GLY A 476 -10.39 40.49 11.99
C GLY A 476 -11.20 39.23 11.66
N LYS A 477 -10.55 38.05 11.59
CA LYS A 477 -11.16 36.74 11.28
C LYS A 477 -11.85 36.64 9.90
N PRO A 478 -11.22 37.07 8.80
CA PRO A 478 -11.79 36.98 7.45
C PRO A 478 -11.98 35.53 6.97
N THR A 479 -12.83 35.31 5.98
CA THR A 479 -12.87 34.04 5.23
C THR A 479 -11.57 33.86 4.44
N ALA A 480 -10.91 32.71 4.57
CA ALA A 480 -9.64 32.44 3.90
C ALA A 480 -9.85 31.92 2.47
N VAL A 481 -9.21 32.59 1.51
CA VAL A 481 -9.24 32.25 0.08
C VAL A 481 -7.95 31.51 -0.28
N PHE A 482 -8.07 30.27 -0.75
CA PHE A 482 -6.92 29.43 -1.11
C PHE A 482 -6.80 29.25 -2.62
N ALA A 483 -5.56 29.27 -3.13
CA ALA A 483 -5.24 28.82 -4.50
C ALA A 483 -4.53 27.45 -4.51
N CYS A 484 -4.15 26.94 -3.34
CA CYS A 484 -3.43 25.68 -3.17
C CYS A 484 -4.28 24.66 -2.38
N PRO A 485 -4.65 23.50 -2.98
CA PRO A 485 -5.43 22.48 -2.30
C PRO A 485 -4.76 21.92 -1.04
N ALA A 486 -3.43 21.75 -1.06
CA ALA A 486 -2.69 21.28 0.11
C ALA A 486 -2.72 22.28 1.28
N CYS A 487 -2.73 23.59 0.99
CA CYS A 487 -2.83 24.61 2.04
C CYS A 487 -4.21 24.62 2.70
N LYS A 488 -5.29 24.54 1.91
CA LYS A 488 -6.65 24.43 2.46
C LYS A 488 -6.80 23.16 3.30
N GLN A 489 -6.29 22.02 2.83
CA GLN A 489 -6.32 20.75 3.57
C GLN A 489 -5.64 20.85 4.95
N MET A 490 -4.49 21.54 5.04
CA MET A 490 -3.84 21.78 6.34
C MET A 490 -4.69 22.64 7.27
N PHE A 491 -5.30 23.70 6.76
CA PHE A 491 -6.17 24.57 7.54
C PHE A 491 -7.43 23.83 8.00
N GLN A 492 -8.09 23.07 7.13
CA GLN A 492 -9.24 22.25 7.52
C GLN A 492 -8.90 21.23 8.62
N LYS A 493 -7.68 20.66 8.57
CA LYS A 493 -7.24 19.66 9.55
C LYS A 493 -6.87 20.27 10.90
N TYR A 494 -6.22 21.44 10.92
CA TYR A 494 -5.56 21.98 12.12
C TYR A 494 -6.10 23.34 12.59
N LEU A 495 -6.84 24.05 11.74
CA LEU A 495 -7.50 25.33 11.99
C LEU A 495 -8.95 25.31 11.47
N PRO A 496 -9.78 24.31 11.85
CA PRO A 496 -11.14 24.15 11.31
C PRO A 496 -12.07 25.33 11.61
N GLU A 497 -11.71 26.19 12.56
CA GLU A 497 -12.42 27.44 12.88
C GLU A 497 -12.31 28.51 11.78
N ILE A 498 -11.35 28.37 10.85
CA ILE A 498 -11.15 29.31 9.74
C ILE A 498 -12.02 28.87 8.55
N GLU A 499 -13.08 29.64 8.28
CA GLU A 499 -13.89 29.45 7.08
C GLU A 499 -13.02 29.56 5.82
N SER A 500 -13.16 28.62 4.89
CA SER A 500 -12.27 28.50 3.74
C SER A 500 -13.02 28.29 2.42
N VAL A 501 -12.55 28.98 1.38
CA VAL A 501 -13.04 28.87 0.00
C VAL A 501 -11.86 28.80 -0.98
N PHE A 502 -12.06 28.24 -2.17
CA PHE A 502 -11.03 28.31 -3.22
C PHE A 502 -11.21 29.57 -4.08
N LEU A 503 -10.08 30.12 -4.53
CA LEU A 503 -10.04 31.20 -5.53
C LEU A 503 -10.85 30.83 -6.78
N TYR A 504 -10.75 29.59 -7.24
CA TYR A 504 -11.42 29.10 -8.44
C TYR A 504 -12.95 29.09 -8.28
N ASP A 505 -13.45 28.75 -7.10
CA ASP A 505 -14.88 28.82 -6.79
C ASP A 505 -15.38 30.27 -6.84
N LEU A 506 -14.58 31.22 -6.36
CA LEU A 506 -14.91 32.65 -6.40
C LEU A 506 -14.89 33.20 -7.83
N ILE A 507 -13.88 32.86 -8.64
CA ILE A 507 -13.82 33.24 -10.06
C ILE A 507 -15.08 32.79 -10.79
N LEU A 508 -15.47 31.52 -10.60
CA LEU A 508 -16.67 30.96 -11.22
C LEU A 508 -17.94 31.66 -10.69
N LYS A 509 -18.05 31.86 -9.37
CA LYS A 509 -19.20 32.50 -8.73
C LYS A 509 -19.39 33.96 -9.16
N TRP A 510 -18.30 34.69 -9.39
CA TRP A 510 -18.34 36.10 -9.79
C TRP A 510 -18.42 36.29 -11.31
N GLY A 511 -18.58 35.21 -12.08
CA GLY A 511 -18.85 35.27 -13.53
C GLY A 511 -17.67 35.77 -14.36
N SER A 512 -16.44 35.62 -13.86
CA SER A 512 -15.25 36.04 -14.59
C SER A 512 -14.80 34.98 -15.58
N THR A 513 -14.66 35.35 -16.85
CA THR A 513 -14.22 34.45 -17.91
C THR A 513 -12.70 34.28 -17.90
N PRO A 514 -12.17 33.07 -18.15
CA PRO A 514 -10.75 32.86 -18.36
C PRO A 514 -10.18 33.78 -19.47
N SER A 515 -8.96 34.28 -19.27
CA SER A 515 -8.32 35.21 -20.23
C SER A 515 -7.77 34.51 -21.48
N LYS A 516 -7.57 33.19 -21.42
CA LYS A 516 -7.07 32.38 -22.54
C LYS A 516 -8.24 31.76 -23.30
N ASP A 517 -8.20 31.82 -24.62
CA ASP A 517 -9.02 31.01 -25.54
C ASP A 517 -8.18 29.86 -26.08
N ALA A 518 -8.62 28.62 -25.82
CA ALA A 518 -7.94 27.39 -26.19
C ALA A 518 -8.37 26.83 -27.55
N ALA A 519 -9.40 27.41 -28.19
CA ALA A 519 -9.86 27.03 -29.52
C ALA A 519 -10.02 25.51 -29.75
N GLY A 520 -10.50 24.77 -28.74
CA GLY A 520 -10.74 23.33 -28.82
C GLY A 520 -9.54 22.43 -28.49
N GLU A 521 -8.45 22.97 -27.93
CA GLU A 521 -7.29 22.18 -27.51
C GLU A 521 -7.69 21.02 -26.58
N ILE A 522 -7.21 19.81 -26.87
CA ILE A 522 -7.50 18.60 -26.09
C ILE A 522 -6.51 18.48 -24.94
N VAL A 523 -7.00 18.44 -23.71
CA VAL A 523 -6.19 18.36 -22.49
C VAL A 523 -6.79 17.38 -21.48
N SER A 524 -5.95 16.95 -20.53
CA SER A 524 -6.38 16.15 -19.38
C SER A 524 -6.14 16.90 -18.08
N VAL A 525 -7.13 16.90 -17.19
CA VAL A 525 -6.99 17.52 -15.86
C VAL A 525 -6.30 16.54 -14.93
N PHE A 526 -5.19 16.95 -14.33
CA PHE A 526 -4.54 16.19 -13.26
C PHE A 526 -5.01 16.72 -11.90
N ASP A 527 -5.91 15.97 -11.27
CA ASP A 527 -6.36 16.27 -9.92
C ASP A 527 -5.23 15.94 -8.91
N PRO A 528 -4.71 16.91 -8.13
CA PRO A 528 -3.75 16.65 -7.08
C PRO A 528 -4.39 15.84 -5.95
N CYS A 529 -3.62 14.96 -5.32
CA CYS A 529 -4.10 14.10 -4.24
C CYS A 529 -4.72 14.85 -3.05
N SER A 530 -4.33 16.10 -2.80
CA SER A 530 -4.89 16.96 -1.75
C SER A 530 -6.26 17.56 -2.09
N SER A 531 -6.78 17.30 -3.28
CA SER A 531 -8.14 17.72 -3.68
C SER A 531 -9.15 16.57 -3.69
N ARG A 532 -8.77 15.37 -3.23
CA ARG A 532 -9.62 14.17 -3.30
C ARG A 532 -11.00 14.38 -2.66
N ASP A 533 -11.01 15.05 -1.52
CA ASP A 533 -12.22 15.33 -0.74
C ASP A 533 -12.88 16.67 -1.13
N GLU A 534 -12.50 17.25 -2.28
CA GLU A 534 -12.97 18.55 -2.78
C GLU A 534 -13.62 18.42 -4.17
N PRO A 535 -14.74 17.67 -4.33
CA PRO A 535 -15.39 17.47 -5.62
C PRO A 535 -15.90 18.79 -6.24
N LYS A 536 -16.27 19.77 -5.41
CA LYS A 536 -16.67 21.11 -5.88
C LYS A 536 -15.53 21.84 -6.58
N LEU A 537 -14.32 21.80 -6.00
CA LEU A 537 -13.12 22.36 -6.62
C LEU A 537 -12.81 21.65 -7.95
N GLN A 538 -12.82 20.31 -7.96
CA GLN A 538 -12.56 19.51 -9.16
C GLN A 538 -13.51 19.87 -10.30
N GLN A 539 -14.79 20.10 -9.97
CA GLN A 539 -15.80 20.54 -10.92
C GLN A 539 -15.57 21.99 -11.36
N ALA A 540 -15.28 22.91 -10.44
CA ALA A 540 -15.03 24.31 -10.74
C ALA A 540 -13.85 24.48 -11.71
N VAL A 541 -12.77 23.72 -11.51
CA VAL A 541 -11.62 23.71 -12.44
C VAL A 541 -12.05 23.25 -13.83
N ARG A 542 -12.78 22.12 -13.93
CA ARG A 542 -13.25 21.61 -15.23
C ARG A 542 -14.19 22.59 -15.93
N GLU A 543 -15.05 23.27 -15.19
CA GLU A 543 -15.98 24.27 -15.73
C GLU A 543 -15.24 25.50 -16.28
N LEU A 544 -14.29 26.04 -15.52
CA LEU A 544 -13.45 27.15 -15.97
C LEU A 544 -12.65 26.77 -17.23
N LEU A 545 -12.18 25.53 -17.33
CA LEU A 545 -11.47 25.07 -18.53
C LEU A 545 -12.38 24.95 -19.75
N LYS A 546 -13.64 24.52 -19.58
CA LYS A 546 -14.62 24.51 -20.68
C LYS A 546 -14.95 25.93 -21.13
N GLN A 547 -15.08 26.88 -20.20
CA GLN A 547 -15.27 28.30 -20.52
C GLN A 547 -14.07 28.90 -21.26
N ALA A 548 -12.86 28.40 -21.01
CA ALA A 548 -11.65 28.75 -21.75
C ALA A 548 -11.55 28.05 -23.13
N GLY A 549 -12.53 27.24 -23.53
CA GLY A 549 -12.56 26.57 -24.83
C GLY A 549 -11.77 25.26 -24.93
N PHE A 550 -11.37 24.63 -23.80
CA PHE A 550 -10.68 23.34 -23.83
C PHE A 550 -11.64 22.15 -24.02
N SER A 551 -11.17 21.13 -24.74
CA SER A 551 -11.81 19.80 -24.79
C SER A 551 -11.15 18.87 -23.78
N LEU A 552 -11.92 18.38 -22.81
CA LEU A 552 -11.39 17.60 -21.69
C LEU A 552 -11.49 16.10 -21.94
N GLN A 553 -10.36 15.40 -21.90
CA GLN A 553 -10.31 13.95 -21.88
C GLN A 553 -9.92 13.44 -20.49
N PRO A 554 -10.73 12.56 -19.87
CA PRO A 554 -10.48 12.09 -18.50
C PRO A 554 -9.23 11.21 -18.41
N LEU A 555 -8.58 11.27 -17.26
CA LEU A 555 -7.55 10.31 -16.87
C LEU A 555 -8.20 9.06 -16.26
N ALA A 556 -7.50 7.93 -16.25
CA ALA A 556 -7.99 6.72 -15.59
C ALA A 556 -8.10 6.93 -14.06
N TYR A 557 -7.29 7.84 -13.53
CA TYR A 557 -7.23 8.19 -12.12
C TYR A 557 -7.47 9.66 -11.86
N GLU A 558 -8.74 10.02 -11.68
CA GLU A 558 -9.18 11.37 -11.35
C GLU A 558 -10.18 11.38 -10.17
N GLY A 559 -10.53 12.57 -9.70
CA GLY A 559 -11.47 12.79 -8.62
C GLY A 559 -11.09 12.08 -7.32
N LYS A 560 -11.99 11.25 -6.79
CA LYS A 560 -11.74 10.49 -5.56
C LYS A 560 -10.58 9.48 -5.68
N TYR A 561 -10.18 9.08 -6.89
CA TYR A 561 -9.07 8.17 -7.11
C TYR A 561 -7.77 8.87 -7.54
N ALA A 562 -7.72 10.21 -7.43
CA ALA A 562 -6.54 11.02 -7.74
C ALA A 562 -5.27 10.49 -7.06
N ARG A 563 -4.22 10.29 -7.87
CA ARG A 563 -2.95 9.71 -7.44
C ARG A 563 -1.91 10.76 -7.08
N CYS A 564 -0.98 10.38 -6.21
CA CYS A 564 0.17 11.21 -5.82
C CYS A 564 1.11 11.49 -7.01
N CYS A 565 1.62 12.72 -7.13
CA CYS A 565 2.66 13.11 -8.09
C CYS A 565 4.11 12.89 -7.60
N SER A 566 4.28 12.46 -6.35
CA SER A 566 5.53 12.29 -5.58
C SER A 566 6.20 13.54 -5.02
N TRP A 567 5.62 14.73 -5.18
CA TRP A 567 6.18 15.95 -4.60
C TRP A 567 6.00 16.05 -3.07
N GLY A 568 4.77 15.86 -2.60
CA GLY A 568 4.44 16.02 -1.17
C GLY A 568 5.08 14.93 -0.30
N GLY A 569 5.12 15.17 1.02
CA GLY A 569 5.71 14.25 1.99
C GLY A 569 7.23 14.15 1.94
N GLN A 570 7.90 15.06 1.21
CA GLN A 570 9.37 15.17 1.16
C GLN A 570 10.05 13.91 0.58
N VAL A 571 9.30 13.19 -0.24
CA VAL A 571 9.64 11.87 -0.77
C VAL A 571 10.92 11.88 -1.62
N SER A 572 11.20 12.99 -2.33
CA SER A 572 12.37 13.11 -3.21
C SER A 572 13.70 12.96 -2.47
N VAL A 573 13.77 13.31 -1.18
CA VAL A 573 14.99 13.18 -0.37
C VAL A 573 15.18 11.73 0.09
N ALA A 574 14.14 11.12 0.64
CA ALA A 574 14.21 9.75 1.18
C ALA A 574 14.27 8.67 0.08
N GLY A 575 13.55 8.88 -1.02
CA GLY A 575 13.40 7.94 -2.13
C GLY A 575 13.43 8.61 -3.51
N PRO A 576 14.58 9.15 -3.94
CA PRO A 576 14.70 9.86 -5.22
C PRO A 576 14.37 8.98 -6.44
N SER A 577 14.78 7.71 -6.43
CA SER A 577 14.43 6.74 -7.48
C SER A 577 12.93 6.47 -7.51
N PHE A 578 12.31 6.29 -6.34
CA PHE A 578 10.86 6.12 -6.21
C PHE A 578 10.09 7.33 -6.76
N ALA A 579 10.51 8.55 -6.41
CA ALA A 579 9.88 9.77 -6.92
C ALA A 579 9.92 9.83 -8.45
N ARG A 580 11.07 9.56 -9.06
CA ARG A 580 11.21 9.50 -10.54
C ARG A 580 10.31 8.45 -11.18
N GLU A 581 10.23 7.25 -10.61
CA GLU A 581 9.36 6.19 -11.13
C GLU A 581 7.87 6.55 -11.04
N VAL A 582 7.45 7.21 -9.96
CA VAL A 582 6.07 7.71 -9.83
C VAL A 582 5.77 8.76 -10.90
N VAL A 583 6.65 9.75 -11.08
CA VAL A 583 6.46 10.80 -12.10
C VAL A 583 6.39 10.20 -13.49
N LYS A 584 7.30 9.29 -13.84
CA LYS A 584 7.31 8.56 -15.11
C LYS A 584 5.99 7.83 -15.36
N ALA A 585 5.45 7.17 -14.34
CA ALA A 585 4.15 6.50 -14.43
C ALA A 585 2.98 7.48 -14.63
N ARG A 586 3.03 8.70 -14.07
CA ARG A 586 1.96 9.72 -14.25
C ARG A 586 1.98 10.36 -15.63
N ILE A 587 3.16 10.70 -16.14
CA ILE A 587 3.25 11.39 -17.45
C ILE A 587 2.94 10.44 -18.62
N ALA A 588 3.10 9.13 -18.40
CA ALA A 588 2.80 8.08 -19.38
C ALA A 588 1.33 7.63 -19.42
N GLU A 589 0.47 8.15 -18.53
CA GLU A 589 -0.94 7.73 -18.46
C GLU A 589 -1.72 8.03 -19.74
N ASN A 590 -1.40 9.13 -20.43
CA ASN A 590 -1.82 9.40 -21.81
C ASN A 590 -0.86 10.39 -22.49
N GLN A 591 -1.12 10.75 -23.75
CA GLN A 591 -0.30 11.69 -24.52
C GLN A 591 -0.70 13.17 -24.40
N ASN A 592 -1.93 13.46 -23.94
CA ASN A 592 -2.47 14.82 -23.91
C ASN A 592 -1.67 15.73 -22.97
N PRO A 593 -1.57 17.05 -23.25
CA PRO A 593 -1.10 18.02 -22.28
C PRO A 593 -1.92 17.99 -20.99
N TYR A 594 -1.27 18.28 -19.86
CA TYR A 594 -1.92 18.29 -18.55
C TYR A 594 -2.29 19.70 -18.12
N ILE A 595 -3.43 19.82 -17.43
CA ILE A 595 -3.73 20.99 -16.61
C ILE A 595 -3.74 20.56 -15.15
N ALA A 596 -2.85 21.16 -14.36
CA ALA A 596 -2.80 20.95 -12.92
C ALA A 596 -3.18 22.24 -12.18
N TYR A 597 -3.84 22.09 -11.03
CA TYR A 597 -4.17 23.19 -10.12
C TYR A 597 -3.47 23.06 -8.76
N CYS A 598 -2.42 22.24 -8.74
CA CYS A 598 -1.36 22.26 -7.75
C CYS A 598 -0.07 22.58 -8.49
N VAL A 599 0.55 23.71 -8.13
CA VAL A 599 1.79 24.20 -8.77
C VAL A 599 2.92 23.19 -8.73
N ASN A 600 3.00 22.38 -7.66
CA ASN A 600 4.02 21.34 -7.54
C ASN A 600 3.77 20.14 -8.46
N CYS A 601 2.51 19.79 -8.73
CA CYS A 601 2.18 18.77 -9.73
C CYS A 601 2.56 19.28 -11.12
N ARG A 602 2.24 20.54 -11.42
CA ARG A 602 2.61 21.19 -12.67
C ARG A 602 4.13 21.20 -12.88
N ASP A 603 4.88 21.68 -11.89
CA ASP A 603 6.33 21.81 -11.98
C ASP A 603 7.01 20.43 -12.13
N ILE A 604 6.58 19.41 -11.37
CA ILE A 604 7.21 18.08 -11.43
C ILE A 604 6.95 17.37 -12.78
N PHE A 605 5.77 17.56 -13.38
CA PHE A 605 5.47 17.00 -14.70
C PHE A 605 6.20 17.76 -15.82
N SER A 606 6.26 19.09 -15.72
CA SER A 606 6.99 19.92 -16.68
C SER A 606 8.49 19.63 -16.65
N ALA A 607 9.08 19.44 -15.46
CA ALA A 607 10.49 19.04 -15.32
C ALA A 607 10.77 17.66 -15.96
N ALA A 608 9.77 16.77 -15.96
CA ALA A 608 9.85 15.46 -16.61
C ALA A 608 9.47 15.48 -18.10
N GLY A 609 9.32 16.67 -18.71
CA GLY A 609 9.07 16.83 -20.15
C GLY A 609 7.60 16.76 -20.57
N LYS A 610 6.64 16.63 -19.64
CA LYS A 610 5.21 16.66 -19.98
C LYS A 610 4.76 18.10 -20.18
N HIS A 611 4.16 18.40 -21.33
CA HIS A 611 3.47 19.67 -21.55
C HIS A 611 2.39 19.89 -20.48
N CYS A 612 2.51 20.96 -19.70
CA CYS A 612 1.63 21.17 -18.56
C CYS A 612 1.36 22.65 -18.29
N TYR A 613 0.08 23.01 -18.25
CA TYR A 613 -0.40 24.27 -17.70
C TYR A 613 -0.64 24.17 -16.20
N HIS A 614 -0.41 25.28 -15.50
CA HIS A 614 -1.14 25.53 -14.27
C HIS A 614 -2.51 26.14 -14.61
N ILE A 615 -3.56 25.88 -13.83
CA ILE A 615 -4.89 26.49 -14.10
C ILE A 615 -4.82 28.03 -14.16
N LEU A 616 -3.92 28.66 -13.40
CA LEU A 616 -3.72 30.12 -13.43
C LEU A 616 -3.05 30.61 -14.73
N ASP A 617 -2.31 29.74 -15.44
CA ASP A 617 -1.81 30.04 -16.79
C ASP A 617 -2.99 30.27 -17.75
N VAL A 618 -4.08 29.55 -17.56
CA VAL A 618 -5.31 29.65 -18.36
C VAL A 618 -6.14 30.86 -17.92
N LEU A 619 -6.37 31.00 -16.62
CA LEU A 619 -7.24 32.05 -16.09
C LEU A 619 -6.73 33.46 -16.39
N PHE A 620 -5.42 33.68 -16.32
CA PHE A 620 -4.79 34.99 -16.51
C PHE A 620 -3.88 35.06 -17.74
N ASN A 621 -3.87 34.04 -18.60
CA ASN A 621 -3.06 33.98 -19.83
C ASN A 621 -1.55 34.27 -19.61
N LEU A 622 -0.92 33.56 -18.67
CA LEU A 622 0.42 33.92 -18.16
C LEU A 622 1.58 33.20 -18.84
N ASN A 623 1.41 31.91 -19.15
CA ASN A 623 2.47 31.06 -19.68
C ASN A 623 1.94 30.06 -20.71
N GLY A 624 2.86 29.51 -21.51
CA GLY A 624 2.62 28.38 -22.41
C GLY A 624 2.87 27.00 -21.77
N LEU A 625 2.51 25.94 -22.50
CA LEU A 625 2.66 24.53 -22.10
C LEU A 625 4.08 24.09 -21.76
N ARG A 626 5.09 24.77 -22.32
CA ARG A 626 6.51 24.40 -22.27
C ARG A 626 7.32 25.23 -21.28
N ARG A 627 6.66 26.03 -20.43
CA ARG A 627 7.36 26.87 -19.45
C ARG A 627 8.13 26.00 -18.46
N THR A 628 9.46 26.12 -18.48
CA THR A 628 10.37 25.43 -17.56
C THR A 628 10.10 25.84 -16.12
N PRO A 629 10.04 24.89 -15.16
CA PRO A 629 9.94 25.22 -13.75
C PRO A 629 11.24 25.84 -13.23
N PRO A 630 11.17 26.77 -12.26
CA PRO A 630 12.38 27.32 -11.64
C PRO A 630 13.11 26.29 -10.78
N THR A 631 14.43 26.46 -10.67
CA THR A 631 15.30 25.74 -9.73
C THR A 631 14.92 26.03 -8.27
N PHE A 632 15.46 25.28 -7.31
CA PHE A 632 15.18 25.53 -5.89
C PHE A 632 15.72 26.87 -5.40
N THR A 633 16.88 27.32 -5.89
CA THR A 633 17.41 28.66 -5.63
C THR A 633 16.46 29.73 -6.17
N GLU A 634 16.05 29.62 -7.43
CA GLU A 634 15.11 30.57 -8.04
C GLU A 634 13.78 30.58 -7.31
N ARG A 635 13.27 29.42 -6.88
CA ARG A 635 12.05 29.31 -6.07
C ARG A 635 12.17 30.06 -4.75
N ARG A 636 13.33 29.99 -4.09
CA ARG A 636 13.58 30.75 -2.87
C ARG A 636 13.59 32.26 -3.15
N ASN A 637 14.33 32.68 -4.17
CA ASN A 637 14.45 34.09 -4.57
C ASN A 637 13.10 34.68 -5.01
N ASN A 638 12.31 33.91 -5.77
CA ASN A 638 10.99 34.31 -6.24
C ASN A 638 10.05 34.67 -5.10
N ARG A 639 10.15 34.03 -3.92
CA ARG A 639 9.32 34.40 -2.77
C ARG A 639 9.67 35.78 -2.21
N SER A 640 10.96 36.11 -2.14
CA SER A 640 11.40 37.44 -1.72
C SER A 640 11.07 38.51 -2.77
N ILE A 641 11.25 38.20 -4.05
CA ILE A 641 10.83 39.06 -5.16
C ILE A 641 9.32 39.30 -5.10
N LEU A 642 8.52 38.25 -4.87
CA LEU A 642 7.08 38.36 -4.76
C LEU A 642 6.67 39.30 -3.62
N LYS A 643 7.26 39.15 -2.42
CA LYS A 643 6.99 40.05 -1.30
C LYS A 643 7.23 41.50 -1.68
N ARG A 644 8.37 41.80 -2.33
CA ARG A 644 8.70 43.17 -2.77
C ARG A 644 7.69 43.69 -3.80
N LYS A 645 7.39 42.91 -4.85
CA LYS A 645 6.40 43.29 -5.86
C LYS A 645 5.04 43.61 -5.25
N LEU A 646 4.59 42.82 -4.29
CA LEU A 646 3.32 43.05 -3.62
C LEU A 646 3.34 44.32 -2.78
N LEU A 647 4.41 44.54 -2.00
CA LEU A 647 4.58 45.74 -1.18
C LEU A 647 4.65 47.01 -2.03
N GLU A 648 5.37 46.97 -3.15
CA GLU A 648 5.47 48.07 -4.10
C GLU A 648 4.11 48.35 -4.78
N GLU A 649 3.45 47.30 -5.32
CA GLU A 649 2.23 47.46 -6.12
C GLU A 649 0.99 47.83 -5.28
N PHE A 650 0.83 47.24 -4.09
CA PHE A 650 -0.42 47.35 -3.32
C PHE A 650 -0.31 48.19 -2.03
N TRP A 651 0.91 48.50 -1.58
CA TRP A 651 1.17 49.31 -0.37
C TRP A 651 2.18 50.45 -0.60
N ASN A 652 2.62 50.68 -1.84
CA ASN A 652 3.55 51.74 -2.23
C ASN A 652 4.87 51.77 -1.39
N GLU A 653 5.30 50.63 -0.87
CA GLU A 653 6.52 50.47 -0.08
C GLU A 653 7.68 50.03 -1.01
N LYS A 654 8.57 50.97 -1.38
CA LYS A 654 9.65 50.74 -2.37
C LYS A 654 11.01 50.34 -1.78
N ASP A 655 11.30 50.69 -0.52
CA ASP A 655 12.60 50.50 0.13
C ASP A 655 12.67 49.22 0.99
N VAL A 656 12.23 48.09 0.43
CA VAL A 656 12.31 46.80 1.12
C VAL A 656 13.71 46.21 0.93
N LYS A 657 14.53 46.24 1.99
CA LYS A 657 15.91 45.72 2.00
C LYS A 657 15.97 44.26 1.53
N GLU A 658 16.97 43.93 0.72
CA GLU A 658 17.23 42.54 0.32
C GLU A 658 17.67 41.69 1.54
N PRO A 659 17.16 40.47 1.67
CA PRO A 659 17.62 39.55 2.70
C PRO A 659 19.01 39.04 2.34
N MET A 660 20.02 39.49 3.10
CA MET A 660 21.44 39.13 2.99
C MET A 660 22.04 39.22 1.59
N ALA A 661 22.64 40.36 1.27
CA ALA A 661 23.64 40.41 0.21
C ALA A 661 24.89 39.63 0.66
N HIS A 662 25.18 38.49 0.02
CA HIS A 662 26.46 37.81 0.18
C HIS A 662 27.58 38.77 -0.23
N LYS A 663 28.66 38.78 0.56
CA LYS A 663 29.80 39.70 0.37
C LYS A 663 30.69 39.25 -0.79
N ILE A 664 30.62 37.97 -1.13
CA ILE A 664 31.42 37.37 -2.20
C ILE A 664 30.59 37.11 -3.46
N LYS A 665 31.21 37.32 -4.62
CA LYS A 665 30.66 36.92 -5.90
C LYS A 665 31.10 35.50 -6.22
N LEU A 666 30.15 34.60 -6.47
CA LEU A 666 30.42 33.20 -6.82
C LEU A 666 29.93 32.93 -8.24
N TYR A 667 30.84 32.53 -9.13
CA TYR A 667 30.55 32.10 -10.49
C TYR A 667 30.28 30.58 -10.51
N ILE A 668 29.15 30.17 -11.09
CA ILE A 668 28.70 28.77 -11.14
C ILE A 668 28.30 28.44 -12.59
N SER A 669 28.84 27.36 -13.15
CA SER A 669 28.48 26.93 -14.51
C SER A 669 27.03 26.43 -14.60
N PRO A 670 26.39 26.45 -15.78
CA PRO A 670 25.04 25.92 -15.96
C PRO A 670 24.88 24.45 -15.53
N GLU A 671 25.87 23.61 -15.84
CA GLU A 671 25.88 22.18 -15.49
C GLU A 671 25.93 22.01 -13.97
N LEU A 672 26.74 22.82 -13.30
CA LEU A 672 26.85 22.76 -11.84
C LEU A 672 25.60 23.30 -11.17
N LYS A 673 24.96 24.36 -11.70
CA LYS A 673 23.64 24.82 -11.22
C LYS A 673 22.58 23.72 -11.31
N GLN A 674 22.57 22.95 -12.40
CA GLN A 674 21.67 21.81 -12.54
C GLN A 674 21.97 20.71 -11.52
N LYS A 675 23.25 20.37 -11.29
CA LYS A 675 23.65 19.43 -10.24
C LYS A 675 23.18 19.87 -8.85
N LEU A 676 23.39 21.14 -8.50
CA LEU A 676 22.94 21.70 -7.22
C LEU A 676 21.41 21.60 -7.09
N HIS A 677 20.67 21.91 -8.15
CA HIS A 677 19.22 21.76 -8.18
C HIS A 677 18.77 20.31 -7.94
N ASP A 678 19.38 19.35 -8.62
CA ASP A 678 19.05 17.92 -8.50
C ASP A 678 19.38 17.36 -7.10
N GLU A 679 20.44 17.88 -6.47
CA GLU A 679 20.87 17.52 -5.11
C GLU A 679 20.19 18.35 -4.01
N MET A 680 19.28 19.27 -4.36
CA MET A 680 18.61 20.18 -3.43
C MET A 680 19.59 21.04 -2.60
N ILE A 681 20.70 21.46 -3.21
CA ILE A 681 21.67 22.38 -2.64
C ILE A 681 21.42 23.78 -3.22
N LEU A 682 21.34 24.79 -2.37
CA LEU A 682 21.08 26.16 -2.81
C LEU A 682 22.37 26.91 -3.10
N GLU A 683 22.34 27.77 -4.11
CA GLU A 683 23.50 28.60 -4.46
C GLU A 683 23.94 29.48 -3.27
N THR A 684 22.98 29.96 -2.48
CA THR A 684 23.25 30.75 -1.26
C THR A 684 23.93 29.93 -0.16
N GLU A 685 23.64 28.63 -0.06
CA GLU A 685 24.31 27.75 0.92
C GLU A 685 25.76 27.53 0.52
N VAL A 686 26.00 27.29 -0.77
CA VAL A 686 27.36 27.21 -1.31
C VAL A 686 28.13 28.51 -1.05
N GLN A 687 27.51 29.67 -1.28
CA GLN A 687 28.11 30.97 -0.98
C GLN A 687 28.43 31.10 0.52
N THR A 688 27.53 30.72 1.42
CA THR A 688 27.80 30.73 2.87
C THR A 688 29.00 29.84 3.25
N VAL A 689 29.15 28.67 2.64
CA VAL A 689 30.30 27.79 2.91
C VAL A 689 31.60 28.46 2.45
N VAL A 690 31.63 29.05 1.25
CA VAL A 690 32.81 29.76 0.75
C VAL A 690 33.14 30.96 1.63
N GLU A 691 32.16 31.79 2.03
CA GLU A 691 32.36 32.91 2.96
C GLU A 691 32.94 32.46 4.30
N TYR A 692 32.45 31.33 4.82
CA TYR A 692 32.99 30.73 6.05
C TYR A 692 34.43 30.29 5.88
N CYS A 693 34.75 29.57 4.80
CA CYS A 693 36.11 29.10 4.52
C CYS A 693 37.09 30.27 4.37
N GLU A 694 36.70 31.34 3.68
CA GLU A 694 37.53 32.52 3.49
C GLU A 694 37.70 33.35 4.77
N SER A 695 36.65 33.50 5.57
CA SER A 695 36.71 34.27 6.82
C SER A 695 37.39 33.54 7.97
N SER A 696 37.29 32.22 8.03
CA SER A 696 37.85 31.39 9.10
C SER A 696 39.23 30.80 8.78
N GLY A 697 39.60 30.76 7.50
CA GLY A 697 40.78 30.03 7.04
C GLY A 697 40.63 28.51 7.07
N LYS A 698 39.47 27.96 7.45
CA LYS A 698 39.20 26.51 7.46
C LYS A 698 38.94 25.99 6.05
N LYS A 699 40.01 25.82 5.29
CA LYS A 699 40.01 25.28 3.93
C LYS A 699 41.29 24.51 3.65
N ILE A 700 41.18 23.46 2.84
CA ILE A 700 42.27 22.65 2.34
C ILE A 700 42.67 23.22 0.98
N VAL A 701 43.97 23.46 0.76
CA VAL A 701 44.49 23.92 -0.52
C VAL A 701 44.96 22.71 -1.33
N ASN A 702 44.48 22.59 -2.56
CA ASN A 702 45.02 21.67 -3.54
C ASN A 702 46.08 22.39 -4.38
N MET A 703 47.34 21.99 -4.20
CA MET A 703 48.48 22.63 -4.86
C MET A 703 48.55 22.35 -6.36
N ASP A 704 47.97 21.24 -6.84
CA ASP A 704 48.09 20.81 -8.24
C ASP A 704 47.21 21.65 -9.17
N ASN A 705 46.06 22.12 -8.68
CA ASN A 705 45.10 22.90 -9.47
C ASN A 705 44.76 24.27 -8.84
N SER A 706 45.43 24.64 -7.73
CA SER A 706 45.19 25.87 -6.97
C SER A 706 43.71 26.03 -6.54
N SER A 707 43.02 24.92 -6.24
CA SER A 707 41.66 24.95 -5.69
C SER A 707 41.66 24.90 -4.17
N PHE A 708 40.58 25.39 -3.59
CA PHE A 708 40.26 25.31 -2.17
C PHE A 708 39.09 24.37 -1.97
N THR A 709 39.18 23.51 -0.96
CA THR A 709 38.08 22.66 -0.53
C THR A 709 37.77 22.94 0.93
N GLY A 710 36.51 23.13 1.27
CA GLY A 710 36.11 23.29 2.65
C GLY A 710 34.67 22.90 2.88
N HIS A 711 34.25 22.91 4.14
CA HIS A 711 32.92 22.50 4.53
C HIS A 711 32.32 23.37 5.62
N LEU A 712 30.99 23.34 5.70
CA LEU A 712 30.24 23.93 6.79
C LEU A 712 29.00 23.08 7.09
N VAL A 713 28.71 22.88 8.36
CA VAL A 713 27.45 22.28 8.81
C VAL A 713 26.37 23.36 8.78
N ILE A 714 25.31 23.14 8.01
CA ILE A 714 24.15 24.03 7.95
C ILE A 714 22.89 23.19 8.20
N GLY A 715 22.21 23.44 9.32
CA GLY A 715 21.11 22.58 9.78
C GLY A 715 21.63 21.20 10.16
N TYR A 716 21.04 20.15 9.57
CA TYR A 716 21.45 18.75 9.81
C TYR A 716 22.41 18.18 8.74
N MET A 717 22.89 19.02 7.82
CA MET A 717 23.70 18.59 6.68
C MET A 717 25.04 19.31 6.67
N THR A 718 26.09 18.57 6.30
CA THR A 718 27.43 19.11 6.03
C THR A 718 27.54 19.35 4.54
N TYR A 719 27.83 20.58 4.15
CA TYR A 719 28.01 21.00 2.77
C TYR A 719 29.49 21.16 2.50
N TRP A 720 29.96 20.53 1.43
CA TRP A 720 31.32 20.65 0.92
C TRP A 720 31.31 21.46 -0.37
N VAL A 721 32.31 22.32 -0.50
CA VAL A 721 32.52 23.15 -1.69
C VAL A 721 33.97 23.04 -2.11
N GLU A 722 34.18 22.88 -3.42
CA GLU A 722 35.48 23.04 -4.07
C GLU A 722 35.38 24.25 -5.00
N TYR A 723 36.30 25.19 -4.85
CA TYR A 723 36.28 26.46 -5.58
C TYR A 723 37.70 26.99 -5.79
N ARG A 724 37.86 27.96 -6.68
CA ARG A 724 39.14 28.64 -6.90
C ARG A 724 38.93 30.15 -7.01
N GLU A 725 40.00 30.92 -6.79
CA GLU A 725 39.97 32.36 -7.01
C GLU A 725 39.69 32.70 -8.48
N ALA A 726 38.91 33.76 -8.69
CA ALA A 726 38.59 34.32 -10.00
C ALA A 726 38.55 35.85 -9.91
N GLU A 727 38.59 36.54 -11.06
CA GLU A 727 38.55 38.00 -11.06
C GLU A 727 37.26 38.52 -10.42
N GLY A 728 37.42 39.24 -9.30
CA GLY A 728 36.32 39.82 -8.53
C GLY A 728 35.45 38.82 -7.77
N GLY A 729 35.93 37.60 -7.49
CA GLY A 729 35.18 36.60 -6.73
C GLY A 729 35.80 35.20 -6.74
N PHE A 730 34.94 34.18 -6.75
CA PHE A 730 35.34 32.78 -6.77
C PHE A 730 34.61 32.01 -7.86
N LEU A 731 35.27 31.03 -8.46
CA LEU A 731 34.67 30.06 -9.37
C LEU A 731 34.40 28.76 -8.63
N LEU A 732 33.14 28.31 -8.61
CA LEU A 732 32.76 27.02 -8.05
C LEU A 732 33.16 25.89 -9.01
N LEU A 733 33.90 24.91 -8.51
CA LEU A 733 34.32 23.71 -9.24
C LEU A 733 33.41 22.53 -8.94
N ASN A 734 33.01 22.35 -7.69
CA ASN A 734 32.10 21.30 -7.25
C ASN A 734 31.44 21.66 -5.91
N ALA A 735 30.29 21.06 -5.60
CA ALA A 735 29.74 21.04 -4.26
C ALA A 735 28.86 19.81 -4.06
N TYR A 736 28.79 19.31 -2.83
CA TYR A 736 27.92 18.18 -2.44
C TYR A 736 27.57 18.29 -0.96
N SER A 737 26.59 17.49 -0.50
CA SER A 737 26.22 17.46 0.92
C SER A 737 26.07 16.03 1.45
N HIS A 738 26.31 15.85 2.75
CA HIS A 738 26.09 14.58 3.45
C HIS A 738 25.68 14.79 4.91
N ARG A 739 25.16 13.74 5.54
CA ARG A 739 24.69 13.76 6.94
C ARG A 739 25.76 13.54 8.01
N MET A 740 27.01 13.29 7.62
CA MET A 740 28.09 13.04 8.59
C MET A 740 28.57 14.36 9.20
N THR A 741 28.67 14.40 10.53
CA THR A 741 29.37 15.45 11.25
C THR A 741 30.86 15.18 11.19
N ILE A 742 31.65 16.21 10.89
CA ILE A 742 33.10 16.12 10.89
C ILE A 742 33.56 16.65 12.25
N GLU A 743 34.16 15.78 13.06
CA GLU A 743 34.84 16.19 14.29
C GLU A 743 36.23 16.69 13.90
N GLU A 744 36.42 18.01 13.98
CA GLU A 744 37.74 18.61 13.86
C GLU A 744 38.51 18.34 15.16
N ALA A 745 39.69 17.73 15.04
CA ALA A 745 40.55 17.34 16.16
C ALA A 745 41.22 18.55 16.83
#